data_AF-A0A5N0EJ30-F1
#
_entry.id   AF-A0A5N0EJ30-F1
#
_cell.length_a   1.000
_cell.length_b   1.000
_cell.length_c   1.000
_cell.angle_alpha   90.00
_cell.angle_beta   90.00
_cell.angle_gamma   90.00
#
_symmetry.space_group_name_H-M   'P 1'
#
loop_
_entity.id
_entity.type
_entity.pdbx_description
1 polymer ?
#
loop_
_entity_poly.entity_id
_entity_poly.type
_entity_poly.pdbx_seq_one_letter_code
_entity_poly.pdbx_strand_id
1 'polypeptide(L)'
;MQVTASQATVRSFYTRALERELSKLLPLSKPDMAGYPLLRPLTYREMIGELNSLSRGYRIPRILQLVAMLSLEFIFLGLLCYMARDFAFYIQFTMLVIYLPIIVLLVVEAGNGTVNGRSYFLKLVRDTRIRRAAPLLPLIRPATGERTLLSYLLLPRPMDLSKALFFPIGTLTLIVLRPSVLDVPFFVPRALVLWFILEILIYQGRYQLNDLRGLDEDRVSPNAAQRGRIPTRAAGLQVAAYATLGAIGGRVVLTVILCGLPFISFFHHVIPMAAGVLVIAVLYEGIRSIERNSFDLGNPRRHAPAVIGWSVVAAVGLGYPLRAFLGLALPPTIGGGKDVPWEWKWPWNWTLPWQWKWPWEWVLPGQDEWTAPFGLRIETGWWIVIELAGYCFWLGIVFVSMTWCLEGGTYVRRSRMVVGRRIFFVDRLIARKPHLLLLLGQTCASVEPVQPVIPSGTTAFDGREVHWLDGGARTFAVWNLALPIATVLGVVLVSGLWGNLWQATQYRIVAGISVVALMVWAMVPVRVGLPMLILHRAVDIICTVSVAITLLATTVVASVTSPRSLTPPAIVLGVILTPLACAMPTLMYKYFRSISYNDLRLPDFLSAITPRRAPRKMVGLIVGRGLIDRIWPLGRTGP
;
A
#
# COMPACT_ATOMS: atom_id res chain seq x y z
N MET A 1 -1.97 24.06 -7.72
CA MET A 1 -0.90 25.08 -7.79
C MET A 1 0.53 24.58 -7.62
N GLN A 2 0.81 23.41 -7.01
CA GLN A 2 2.21 22.97 -6.81
C GLN A 2 2.73 21.92 -7.80
N VAL A 3 1.90 20.98 -8.26
CA VAL A 3 2.21 20.17 -9.46
C VAL A 3 2.51 21.08 -10.66
N THR A 4 1.83 22.22 -10.73
CA THR A 4 2.09 23.26 -11.73
C THR A 4 3.42 23.98 -11.51
N ALA A 5 3.97 24.02 -10.29
CA ALA A 5 5.26 24.65 -10.01
C ALA A 5 6.44 23.80 -10.49
N SER A 6 6.47 22.50 -10.21
CA SER A 6 7.53 21.62 -10.73
C SER A 6 7.45 21.46 -12.24
N GLN A 7 6.24 21.40 -12.81
CA GLN A 7 6.03 21.47 -14.26
C GLN A 7 6.52 22.80 -14.86
N ALA A 8 6.22 23.94 -14.23
CA ALA A 8 6.68 25.25 -14.69
C ALA A 8 8.21 25.35 -14.66
N THR A 9 8.85 24.81 -13.62
CA THR A 9 10.32 24.74 -13.51
C THR A 9 10.91 23.90 -14.64
N VAL A 10 10.38 22.70 -14.89
CA VAL A 10 10.85 21.84 -15.99
C VAL A 10 10.66 22.52 -17.34
N ARG A 11 9.48 23.10 -17.60
CA ARG A 11 9.19 23.84 -18.83
C ARG A 11 10.17 25.00 -19.01
N SER A 12 10.41 25.79 -17.97
CA SER A 12 11.36 26.90 -17.99
C SER A 12 12.79 26.46 -18.33
N PHE A 13 13.32 25.43 -17.67
CA PHE A 13 14.66 24.94 -17.96
C PHE A 13 14.78 24.30 -19.35
N TYR A 14 13.76 23.55 -19.77
CA TYR A 14 13.72 22.93 -21.09
C TYR A 14 13.67 23.97 -22.21
N THR A 15 12.76 24.96 -22.12
CA THR A 15 12.67 26.01 -23.13
C THR A 15 13.93 26.87 -23.19
N ARG A 16 14.55 27.20 -22.05
CA ARG A 16 15.86 27.89 -22.04
C ARG A 16 16.96 27.08 -22.73
N ALA A 17 17.00 25.76 -22.50
CA ALA A 17 17.96 24.91 -23.18
C ALA A 17 17.72 24.90 -24.71
N LEU A 18 16.45 24.82 -25.13
CA LEU A 18 16.07 24.84 -26.54
C LEU A 18 16.38 26.20 -27.21
N GLU A 19 16.07 27.32 -26.54
CA GLU A 19 16.38 28.67 -27.03
C GLU A 19 17.89 28.88 -27.18
N ARG A 20 18.71 28.37 -26.26
CA ARG A 20 20.18 28.41 -26.39
C ARG A 20 20.69 27.61 -27.58
N GLU A 21 20.12 26.43 -27.84
CA GLU A 21 20.50 25.63 -29.00
C GLU A 21 20.06 26.31 -30.31
N LEU A 22 18.83 26.84 -30.38
CA LEU A 22 18.37 27.62 -31.53
C LEU A 22 19.25 28.85 -31.78
N SER A 23 19.64 29.57 -30.73
CA SER A 23 20.52 30.74 -30.85
C SER A 23 21.90 30.40 -31.42
N LYS A 24 22.41 29.19 -31.20
CA LYS A 24 23.69 28.74 -31.80
C LYS A 24 23.55 28.42 -33.29
N LEU A 25 22.35 28.05 -33.74
CA LEU A 25 22.07 27.69 -35.13
C LEU A 25 21.76 28.92 -36.02
N LEU A 26 21.49 30.08 -35.41
CA LEU A 26 21.26 31.32 -36.15
C LEU A 26 22.57 31.89 -36.70
N PRO A 27 22.63 32.33 -37.97
CA PRO A 27 23.82 32.93 -38.56
C PRO A 27 24.27 34.17 -37.77
N LEU A 28 25.56 34.23 -37.41
CA LEU A 28 26.18 35.38 -36.74
C LEU A 28 26.01 36.70 -37.52
N SER A 29 25.72 36.62 -38.82
CA SER A 29 25.60 37.74 -39.76
C SER A 29 24.20 38.35 -39.88
N LYS A 30 23.18 37.84 -39.17
CA LYS A 30 21.84 38.48 -39.11
C LYS A 30 21.36 38.69 -37.67
N PRO A 31 21.90 39.68 -36.94
CA PRO A 31 21.38 40.06 -35.65
C PRO A 31 20.30 41.13 -35.83
N ASP A 32 19.21 40.85 -36.53
CA ASP A 32 18.15 41.85 -36.74
C ASP A 32 16.81 41.33 -36.24
N MET A 33 16.56 41.55 -34.95
CA MET A 33 15.26 42.12 -34.61
C MET A 33 15.34 43.56 -35.10
N ALA A 34 14.87 43.82 -36.32
CA ALA A 34 15.06 45.06 -37.09
C ALA A 34 14.69 46.39 -36.38
N GLY A 35 14.21 46.34 -35.13
CA GLY A 35 13.96 47.50 -34.27
C GLY A 35 14.92 47.70 -33.09
N TYR A 36 15.90 46.81 -32.82
CA TYR A 36 16.81 46.92 -31.66
C TYR A 36 18.26 46.48 -31.98
N PRO A 37 19.05 47.31 -32.68
CA PRO A 37 20.35 46.94 -33.26
C PRO A 37 21.48 46.63 -32.25
N LEU A 38 21.28 46.86 -30.95
CA LEU A 38 22.29 46.59 -29.90
C LEU A 38 21.93 45.40 -28.99
N LEU A 39 20.72 44.85 -29.11
CA LEU A 39 20.28 43.70 -28.33
C LEU A 39 20.54 42.43 -29.15
N ARG A 40 21.62 41.71 -28.83
CA ARG A 40 21.66 40.26 -29.14
C ARG A 40 20.35 39.67 -28.61
N PRO A 41 19.67 38.76 -29.33
CA PRO A 41 18.40 38.20 -28.90
C PRO A 41 18.60 37.44 -27.59
N LEU A 42 18.48 38.16 -26.47
CA LEU A 42 18.39 37.61 -25.14
C LEU A 42 17.08 36.86 -25.13
N THR A 43 17.19 35.56 -24.97
CA THR A 43 16.06 34.67 -25.17
C THR A 43 14.99 35.02 -24.13
N TYR A 44 13.75 35.24 -24.59
CA TYR A 44 12.67 35.78 -23.76
C TYR A 44 12.47 34.96 -22.47
N ARG A 45 12.68 33.63 -22.52
CA ARG A 45 12.59 32.80 -21.32
C ARG A 45 13.81 32.86 -20.41
N GLU A 46 14.98 33.21 -20.90
CA GLU A 46 16.10 33.55 -20.01
C GLU A 46 15.83 34.84 -19.26
N MET A 47 15.29 35.87 -19.93
CA MET A 47 14.94 37.13 -19.27
C MET A 47 13.84 36.94 -18.22
N ILE A 48 12.75 36.24 -18.57
CA ILE A 48 11.70 35.89 -17.61
C ILE A 48 12.22 34.97 -16.51
N GLY A 49 13.11 34.04 -16.87
CA GLY A 49 13.72 33.10 -15.93
C GLY A 49 14.59 33.80 -14.91
N GLU A 50 15.39 34.77 -15.32
CA GLU A 50 16.17 35.62 -14.41
C GLU A 50 15.26 36.55 -13.61
N LEU A 51 14.27 37.19 -14.22
CA LEU A 51 13.31 38.05 -13.51
C LEU A 51 12.61 37.32 -12.34
N ASN A 52 12.22 36.06 -12.57
CA ASN A 52 11.52 35.23 -11.60
C ASN A 52 12.43 34.26 -10.81
N SER A 53 13.76 34.34 -10.97
CA SER A 53 14.68 33.44 -10.29
C SER A 53 14.77 33.80 -8.80
N LEU A 54 14.40 32.87 -7.91
CA LEU A 54 14.63 33.08 -6.47
C LEU A 54 16.11 33.14 -6.09
N SER A 55 16.99 32.55 -6.90
CA SER A 55 18.44 32.48 -6.58
C SER A 55 19.24 33.69 -7.06
N ARG A 56 18.86 34.29 -8.19
CA ARG A 56 19.64 35.34 -8.90
C ARG A 56 18.80 36.48 -9.46
N GLY A 57 17.47 36.43 -9.31
CA GLY A 57 16.56 37.38 -9.92
C GLY A 57 16.45 38.71 -9.20
N TYR A 58 15.62 39.58 -9.78
CA TYR A 58 15.36 40.91 -9.25
C TYR A 58 14.85 40.83 -7.82
N ARG A 59 15.34 41.72 -6.96
CA ARG A 59 15.10 41.64 -5.51
C ARG A 59 13.61 41.67 -5.16
N ILE A 60 12.82 42.49 -5.86
CA ILE A 60 11.40 42.72 -5.56
C ILE A 60 10.52 41.49 -5.83
N PRO A 61 10.47 40.91 -7.05
CA PRO A 61 9.70 39.68 -7.31
C PRO A 61 10.11 38.53 -6.40
N ARG A 62 11.40 38.40 -6.10
CA ARG A 62 11.92 37.38 -5.19
C ARG A 62 11.39 37.55 -3.76
N ILE A 63 11.45 38.78 -3.22
CA ILE A 63 10.91 39.06 -1.89
C ILE A 63 9.40 38.81 -1.87
N LEU A 64 8.67 39.27 -2.89
CA LEU A 64 7.23 39.07 -2.98
C LEU A 64 6.86 37.58 -3.01
N GLN A 65 7.58 36.78 -3.79
CA GLN A 65 7.32 35.34 -3.89
C GLN A 65 7.71 34.58 -2.62
N LEU A 66 8.84 34.95 -1.97
CA LEU A 66 9.21 34.39 -0.68
C LEU A 66 8.21 34.76 0.41
N VAL A 67 7.77 36.00 0.47
CA VAL A 67 6.73 36.46 1.39
C VAL A 67 5.44 35.69 1.12
N ALA A 68 4.98 35.57 -0.13
CA ALA A 68 3.77 34.81 -0.43
C ALA A 68 3.87 33.33 -0.01
N MET A 69 5.02 32.68 -0.23
CA MET A 69 5.25 31.29 0.20
C MET A 69 5.30 31.16 1.72
N LEU A 70 6.07 32.02 2.39
CA LEU A 70 6.18 32.01 3.85
C LEU A 70 4.87 32.39 4.52
N SER A 71 4.10 33.32 3.97
CA SER A 71 2.77 33.67 4.45
C SER A 71 1.81 32.50 4.31
N LEU A 72 1.83 31.81 3.17
CA LEU A 72 0.99 30.62 2.96
C LEU A 72 1.37 29.50 3.95
N GLU A 73 2.67 29.23 4.10
CA GLU A 73 3.19 28.24 5.05
C GLU A 73 2.87 28.64 6.49
N PHE A 74 3.03 29.91 6.86
CA PHE A 74 2.72 30.44 8.18
C PHE A 74 1.22 30.42 8.45
N ILE A 75 0.37 30.71 7.47
CA ILE A 75 -1.09 30.58 7.61
C ILE A 75 -1.46 29.12 7.81
N PHE A 76 -0.97 28.18 6.98
CA PHE A 76 -1.34 26.77 7.15
C PHE A 76 -0.75 26.15 8.40
N LEU A 77 0.52 26.40 8.71
CA LEU A 77 1.19 25.85 9.89
C LEU A 77 0.73 26.57 11.16
N GLY A 78 0.52 27.88 11.11
CA GLY A 78 -0.04 28.67 12.20
C GLY A 78 -1.48 28.30 12.49
N LEU A 79 -2.32 28.11 11.47
CA LEU A 79 -3.68 27.57 11.61
C LEU A 79 -3.62 26.14 12.14
N LEU A 80 -2.73 25.28 11.62
CA LEU A 80 -2.54 23.92 12.14
C LEU A 80 -2.13 23.93 13.62
N CYS A 81 -1.20 24.80 14.04
CA CYS A 81 -0.72 24.93 15.42
C CYS A 81 -1.77 25.57 16.34
N TYR A 82 -2.50 26.57 15.85
CA TYR A 82 -3.62 27.20 16.54
C TYR A 82 -4.75 26.20 16.75
N MET A 83 -5.14 25.49 15.69
CA MET A 83 -6.10 24.39 15.78
C MET A 83 -5.55 23.25 16.65
N ALA A 84 -4.26 22.95 16.59
CA ALA A 84 -3.65 21.95 17.46
C ALA A 84 -3.56 22.41 18.93
N ARG A 85 -3.73 23.69 19.25
CA ARG A 85 -3.74 24.19 20.63
C ARG A 85 -5.14 24.13 21.22
N ASP A 86 -6.12 24.63 20.47
CA ASP A 86 -7.46 24.89 21.01
C ASP A 86 -8.43 23.72 20.79
N PHE A 87 -8.12 22.81 19.86
CA PHE A 87 -8.95 21.63 19.67
C PHE A 87 -8.56 20.52 20.62
N ALA A 88 -9.52 19.66 20.93
CA ALA A 88 -9.27 18.46 21.73
C ALA A 88 -8.19 17.57 21.09
N PHE A 89 -7.38 16.93 21.93
CA PHE A 89 -6.17 16.16 21.55
C PHE A 89 -6.34 15.26 20.31
N TYR A 90 -7.50 14.64 20.15
CA TYR A 90 -7.75 13.72 19.04
C TYR A 90 -7.84 14.39 17.66
N ILE A 91 -8.31 15.65 17.62
CA ILE A 91 -8.27 16.47 16.41
C ILE A 91 -6.83 16.88 16.13
N GLN A 92 -6.08 17.26 17.18
CA GLN A 92 -4.65 17.56 17.06
C GLN A 92 -3.89 16.36 16.48
N PHE A 93 -4.16 15.16 16.99
CA PHE A 93 -3.56 13.92 16.48
C PHE A 93 -3.97 13.64 15.03
N THR A 94 -5.24 13.81 14.68
CA THR A 94 -5.73 13.62 13.30
C THR A 94 -5.05 14.60 12.34
N MET A 95 -4.94 15.86 12.73
CA MET A 95 -4.23 16.90 11.99
C MET A 95 -2.75 16.57 11.83
N LEU A 96 -2.10 16.11 12.90
CA LEU A 96 -0.70 15.69 12.88
C LEU A 96 -0.49 14.49 11.95
N VAL A 97 -1.35 13.49 11.98
CA VAL A 97 -1.17 12.24 11.20
C VAL A 97 -1.51 12.44 9.73
N ILE A 98 -2.55 13.23 9.41
CA ILE A 98 -3.04 13.37 8.03
C ILE A 98 -2.49 14.62 7.36
N TYR A 99 -2.58 15.78 8.01
CA TYR A 99 -2.23 17.05 7.38
C TYR A 99 -0.73 17.29 7.39
N LEU A 100 0.00 16.89 8.43
CA LEU A 100 1.45 17.10 8.46
C LEU A 100 2.19 16.42 7.31
N PRO A 101 1.94 15.13 6.95
CA PRO A 101 2.59 14.54 5.78
C PRO A 101 2.28 15.25 4.48
N ILE A 102 1.03 15.70 4.30
CA ILE A 102 0.61 16.46 3.11
C ILE A 102 1.37 17.79 3.06
N ILE A 103 1.36 18.56 4.15
CA ILE A 103 2.09 19.84 4.25
C ILE A 103 3.58 19.63 3.99
N VAL A 104 4.20 18.60 4.59
CA VAL A 104 5.61 18.28 4.36
C VAL A 104 5.89 17.94 2.91
N LEU A 105 5.03 17.14 2.25
CA LEU A 105 5.16 16.85 0.83
C LEU A 105 5.04 18.12 -0.03
N LEU A 106 4.09 18.99 0.29
CA LEU A 106 3.90 20.27 -0.40
C LEU A 106 5.11 21.19 -0.24
N VAL A 107 5.67 21.32 0.97
CA VAL A 107 6.87 22.10 1.25
C VAL A 107 8.09 21.54 0.53
N VAL A 108 8.26 20.21 0.53
CA VAL A 108 9.37 19.53 -0.17
C VAL A 108 9.27 19.77 -1.68
N GLU A 109 8.07 19.66 -2.26
CA GLU A 109 7.84 19.89 -3.68
C GLU A 109 8.04 21.37 -4.06
N ALA A 110 7.52 22.30 -3.27
CA ALA A 110 7.72 23.72 -3.44
C ALA A 110 9.21 24.09 -3.40
N GLY A 111 9.94 23.63 -2.39
CA GLY A 111 11.38 23.87 -2.26
C GLY A 111 12.21 23.22 -3.37
N ASN A 112 11.81 22.04 -3.87
CA ASN A 112 12.47 21.41 -5.01
C ASN A 112 12.22 22.20 -6.31
N GLY A 113 10.99 22.67 -6.53
CA GLY A 113 10.59 23.45 -7.69
C GLY A 113 11.27 24.82 -7.75
N THR A 114 11.43 25.51 -6.62
CA THR A 114 11.91 26.89 -6.60
C THR A 114 13.42 27.02 -6.31
N VAL A 115 13.91 26.45 -5.21
CA VAL A 115 15.29 26.62 -4.75
C VAL A 115 16.23 25.67 -5.49
N ASN A 116 15.82 24.42 -5.71
CA ASN A 116 16.66 23.39 -6.31
C ASN A 116 16.32 23.12 -7.79
N GLY A 117 15.64 24.04 -8.47
CA GLY A 117 15.09 23.83 -9.81
C GLY A 117 16.11 23.31 -10.84
N ARG A 118 17.36 23.81 -10.82
CA ARG A 118 18.44 23.32 -11.70
C ARG A 118 18.82 21.87 -11.39
N SER A 119 18.99 21.52 -10.12
CA SER A 119 19.35 20.16 -9.71
C SER A 119 18.19 19.19 -9.99
N TYR A 120 16.95 19.65 -9.76
CA TYR A 120 15.72 18.93 -10.08
C TYR A 120 15.62 18.66 -11.58
N PHE A 121 15.81 19.67 -12.43
CA PHE A 121 15.82 19.53 -13.89
C PHE A 121 16.96 18.61 -14.37
N LEU A 122 18.19 18.78 -13.87
CA LEU A 122 19.31 17.91 -14.24
C LEU A 122 19.07 16.46 -13.84
N LYS A 123 18.50 16.22 -12.66
CA LYS A 123 18.09 14.87 -12.25
C LYS A 123 17.03 14.33 -13.20
N LEU A 124 15.99 15.10 -13.52
CA LEU A 124 14.94 14.69 -14.43
C LEU A 124 15.47 14.38 -15.84
N VAL A 125 16.35 15.22 -16.39
CA VAL A 125 17.02 14.98 -17.68
C VAL A 125 17.90 13.76 -17.61
N ARG A 126 18.68 13.58 -16.54
CA ARG A 126 19.50 12.38 -16.33
C ARG A 126 18.63 11.13 -16.28
N ASP A 127 17.57 11.13 -15.47
CA ASP A 127 16.65 10.01 -15.35
C ASP A 127 15.93 9.73 -16.68
N THR A 128 15.62 10.77 -17.46
CA THR A 128 15.00 10.65 -18.79
C THR A 128 15.98 10.14 -19.82
N ARG A 129 17.23 10.61 -19.80
CA ARG A 129 18.31 10.13 -20.67
C ARG A 129 18.68 8.70 -20.31
N ILE A 130 18.75 8.36 -19.03
CA ILE A 130 18.91 6.98 -18.55
C ILE A 130 17.74 6.13 -19.02
N ARG A 131 16.49 6.63 -19.00
CA ARG A 131 15.32 5.91 -19.51
C ARG A 131 15.31 5.76 -21.04
N ARG A 132 15.81 6.76 -21.79
CA ARG A 132 15.92 6.73 -23.25
C ARG A 132 17.12 5.91 -23.75
N ALA A 133 18.23 5.94 -23.02
CA ALA A 133 19.46 5.23 -23.34
C ALA A 133 19.47 3.82 -22.74
N ALA A 134 18.65 3.57 -21.71
CA ALA A 134 18.24 2.22 -21.40
C ALA A 134 17.59 1.66 -22.67
N PRO A 135 18.06 0.52 -23.18
CA PRO A 135 17.38 -0.13 -24.27
C PRO A 135 15.92 -0.32 -23.86
N LEU A 136 15.03 -0.20 -24.85
CA LEU A 136 13.62 -0.59 -24.67
C LEU A 136 13.51 -2.08 -24.32
N LEU A 137 14.59 -2.83 -24.58
CA LEU A 137 14.81 -4.18 -24.08
C LEU A 137 15.22 -4.11 -22.60
N PRO A 138 14.60 -4.91 -21.74
CA PRO A 138 14.78 -4.77 -20.32
C PRO A 138 16.23 -5.13 -19.91
N LEU A 139 16.89 -4.21 -19.22
CA LEU A 139 18.25 -4.40 -18.69
C LEU A 139 18.17 -5.02 -17.29
N ILE A 140 18.84 -6.16 -17.15
CA ILE A 140 19.10 -6.82 -15.86
C ILE A 140 20.01 -5.91 -15.02
N ARG A 141 19.44 -4.95 -14.29
CA ARG A 141 20.18 -4.18 -13.30
C ARG A 141 20.28 -4.97 -12.00
N PRO A 142 21.49 -5.21 -11.47
CA PRO A 142 21.61 -5.62 -10.07
C PRO A 142 21.00 -4.52 -9.19
N ALA A 143 20.09 -4.88 -8.30
CA ALA A 143 19.52 -3.96 -7.34
C ALA A 143 20.61 -3.63 -6.30
N THR A 144 21.37 -2.56 -6.53
CA THR A 144 22.59 -2.25 -5.77
C THR A 144 22.37 -1.41 -4.51
N GLY A 145 21.18 -0.84 -4.30
CA GLY A 145 20.90 0.01 -3.14
C GLY A 145 20.08 -0.68 -2.05
N GLU A 146 20.65 -0.84 -0.85
CA GLU A 146 19.85 -1.11 0.36
C GLU A 146 19.12 0.17 0.80
N ARG A 147 17.94 0.01 1.42
CA ARG A 147 17.23 1.13 2.05
C ARG A 147 18.03 1.65 3.24
N THR A 148 17.86 2.93 3.58
CA THR A 148 18.45 3.46 4.82
C THR A 148 17.81 2.80 6.05
N LEU A 149 18.60 2.51 7.08
CA LEU A 149 18.11 1.91 8.33
C LEU A 149 16.97 2.72 8.93
N LEU A 150 17.09 4.06 8.99
CA LEU A 150 16.01 4.91 9.51
C LEU A 150 14.70 4.78 8.73
N SER A 151 14.76 4.76 7.39
CA SER A 151 13.55 4.56 6.56
C SER A 151 12.90 3.20 6.85
N TYR A 152 13.72 2.16 7.04
CA TYR A 152 13.24 0.84 7.43
C TYR A 152 12.63 0.82 8.83
N LEU A 153 13.27 1.45 9.83
CA LEU A 153 12.78 1.47 11.21
C LEU A 153 11.45 2.20 11.36
N LEU A 154 11.21 3.25 10.57
CA LEU A 154 9.94 3.98 10.56
C LEU A 154 8.84 3.21 9.84
N LEU A 155 9.12 2.73 8.63
CA LEU A 155 8.15 2.01 7.81
C LEU A 155 8.83 0.82 7.12
N PRO A 156 8.88 -0.36 7.79
CA PRO A 156 9.62 -1.51 7.30
C PRO A 156 9.01 -2.06 6.01
N ARG A 157 7.67 -2.16 5.95
CA ARG A 157 6.95 -2.69 4.79
C ARG A 157 5.94 -1.70 4.21
N PRO A 158 6.40 -0.67 3.47
CA PRO A 158 5.51 0.33 2.85
C PRO A 158 4.53 -0.28 1.83
N MET A 159 4.92 -1.30 1.06
CA MET A 159 4.03 -1.94 0.08
C MET A 159 2.86 -2.68 0.74
N ASP A 160 3.05 -3.14 1.98
CA ASP A 160 2.01 -3.80 2.74
C ASP A 160 0.97 -2.82 3.30
N LEU A 161 1.18 -1.50 3.21
CA LEU A 161 0.17 -0.50 3.57
C LEU A 161 -1.07 -0.57 2.68
N SER A 162 -0.99 -1.14 1.48
CA SER A 162 -2.17 -1.42 0.65
C SER A 162 -3.20 -2.30 1.39
N LYS A 163 -2.74 -3.16 2.31
CA LYS A 163 -3.59 -4.02 3.16
C LYS A 163 -4.25 -3.25 4.30
N ALA A 164 -3.75 -2.06 4.63
CA ALA A 164 -4.30 -1.22 5.69
C ALA A 164 -5.71 -0.72 5.37
N LEU A 165 -6.15 -0.80 4.11
CA LEU A 165 -7.49 -0.39 3.68
C LEU A 165 -8.61 -1.33 4.18
N PHE A 166 -8.29 -2.56 4.57
CA PHE A 166 -9.30 -3.51 5.04
C PHE A 166 -9.95 -3.07 6.36
N PHE A 167 -9.20 -2.43 7.26
CA PHE A 167 -9.78 -1.90 8.49
C PHE A 167 -10.77 -0.75 8.23
N PRO A 168 -10.42 0.30 7.46
CA PRO A 168 -11.40 1.32 7.04
C PRO A 168 -12.59 0.74 6.30
N ILE A 169 -12.42 -0.28 5.44
CA ILE A 169 -13.56 -0.95 4.80
C ILE A 169 -14.55 -1.47 5.86
N GLY A 170 -14.05 -2.17 6.89
CA GLY A 170 -14.87 -2.60 8.02
C GLY A 170 -15.56 -1.47 8.77
N THR A 171 -14.84 -0.38 9.07
CA THR A 171 -15.40 0.80 9.73
C THR A 171 -16.47 1.50 8.89
N LEU A 172 -16.26 1.62 7.58
CA LEU A 172 -17.23 2.23 6.67
C LEU A 172 -18.46 1.33 6.53
N THR A 173 -18.29 0.01 6.48
CA THR A 173 -19.39 -0.95 6.53
C THR A 173 -20.20 -0.79 7.82
N LEU A 174 -19.55 -0.62 8.98
CA LEU A 174 -20.25 -0.33 10.24
C LEU A 174 -21.10 0.95 10.15
N ILE A 175 -20.55 2.04 9.59
CA ILE A 175 -21.29 3.31 9.42
C ILE A 175 -22.52 3.13 8.52
N VAL A 176 -22.40 2.38 7.41
CA VAL A 176 -23.54 2.14 6.52
C VAL A 176 -24.62 1.31 7.22
N LEU A 177 -24.23 0.28 7.97
CA LEU A 177 -25.17 -0.59 8.69
C LEU A 177 -25.83 0.12 9.87
N ARG A 178 -25.09 0.99 10.55
CA ARG A 178 -25.49 1.65 11.79
C ARG A 178 -25.06 3.11 11.78
N PRO A 179 -25.78 3.98 11.06
CA PRO A 179 -25.34 5.36 10.89
C PRO A 179 -25.23 6.15 12.20
N SER A 180 -26.00 5.76 13.23
CA SER A 180 -25.96 6.34 14.57
C SER A 180 -24.61 6.18 15.28
N VAL A 181 -23.71 5.32 14.80
CA VAL A 181 -22.33 5.25 15.31
C VAL A 181 -21.55 6.55 15.08
N LEU A 182 -21.97 7.37 14.11
CA LEU A 182 -21.38 8.70 13.89
C LEU A 182 -21.74 9.69 15.00
N ASP A 183 -22.87 9.48 15.69
CA ASP A 183 -23.31 10.30 16.83
C ASP A 183 -22.57 9.92 18.12
N VAL A 184 -21.86 8.78 18.13
CA VAL A 184 -21.07 8.33 19.28
C VAL A 184 -19.87 9.26 19.47
N PRO A 185 -19.69 9.85 20.67
CA PRO A 185 -18.56 10.72 20.95
C PRO A 185 -17.22 10.05 20.63
N PHE A 186 -16.36 10.79 19.91
CA PHE A 186 -15.02 10.35 19.51
C PHE A 186 -14.95 9.10 18.63
N PHE A 187 -16.04 8.70 17.94
CA PHE A 187 -16.02 7.54 17.05
C PHE A 187 -14.98 7.64 15.93
N VAL A 188 -15.02 8.71 15.11
CA VAL A 188 -14.08 8.89 14.00
C VAL A 188 -12.61 8.97 14.49
N PRO A 189 -12.27 9.78 15.50
CA PRO A 189 -10.91 9.81 16.03
C PRO A 189 -10.46 8.48 16.62
N ARG A 190 -11.35 7.74 17.30
CA ARG A 190 -11.07 6.38 17.76
C ARG A 190 -10.71 5.47 16.58
N ALA A 191 -11.54 5.46 15.54
CA ALA A 191 -11.29 4.62 14.38
C ALA A 191 -9.93 4.93 13.74
N LEU A 192 -9.56 6.21 13.62
CA LEU A 192 -8.25 6.63 13.08
C LEU A 192 -7.07 6.23 13.97
N VAL A 193 -7.19 6.40 15.29
CA VAL A 193 -6.14 6.02 16.24
C VAL A 193 -5.99 4.49 16.28
N LEU A 194 -7.08 3.74 16.29
CA LEU A 194 -7.04 2.28 16.28
C LEU A 194 -6.51 1.73 14.96
N TRP A 195 -6.87 2.35 13.83
CA TRP A 195 -6.27 2.06 12.53
C TRP A 195 -4.76 2.26 12.56
N PHE A 196 -4.29 3.39 13.13
CA PHE A 196 -2.88 3.68 13.29
C PHE A 196 -2.17 2.65 14.20
N ILE A 197 -2.77 2.32 15.36
CA ILE A 197 -2.25 1.30 16.28
C ILE A 197 -2.12 -0.04 15.55
N LEU A 198 -3.18 -0.49 14.86
CA LEU A 198 -3.19 -1.77 14.17
C LEU A 198 -2.15 -1.81 13.04
N GLU A 199 -2.17 -0.84 12.12
CA GLU A 199 -1.44 -0.93 10.86
C GLU A 199 0.00 -0.40 10.95
N ILE A 200 0.25 0.62 11.76
CA ILE A 200 1.55 1.28 11.88
C ILE A 200 2.35 0.75 13.07
N LEU A 201 1.70 0.42 14.18
CA LEU A 201 2.38 -0.06 15.39
C LEU A 201 2.43 -1.59 15.42
N ILE A 202 1.28 -2.25 15.45
CA ILE A 202 1.20 -3.72 15.62
C ILE A 202 1.71 -4.44 14.37
N TYR A 203 1.15 -4.18 13.18
CA TYR A 203 1.54 -4.90 11.97
C TYR A 203 2.98 -4.62 11.53
N GLN A 204 3.45 -3.36 11.58
CA GLN A 204 4.85 -3.07 11.25
C GLN A 204 5.81 -3.69 12.27
N GLY A 205 5.45 -3.69 13.57
CA GLY A 205 6.22 -4.40 14.59
C GLY A 205 6.28 -5.91 14.32
N ARG A 206 5.15 -6.53 13.94
CA ARG A 206 5.09 -7.93 13.52
C ARG A 206 5.94 -8.20 12.27
N TYR A 207 5.96 -7.29 11.30
CA TYR A 207 6.84 -7.43 10.13
C TYR A 207 8.33 -7.33 10.50
N GLN A 208 8.69 -6.44 11.42
CA GLN A 208 10.07 -6.34 11.93
C GLN A 208 10.50 -7.59 12.69
N LEU A 209 9.61 -8.16 13.51
CA LEU A 209 9.87 -9.43 14.18
C LEU A 209 10.07 -10.58 13.17
N ASN A 210 9.24 -10.62 12.12
CA ASN A 210 9.37 -11.59 11.05
C ASN A 210 10.66 -11.41 10.25
N ASP A 211 11.07 -10.17 9.97
CA ASP A 211 12.33 -9.89 9.29
C ASP A 211 13.53 -10.29 10.17
N LEU A 212 13.50 -10.02 11.48
CA LEU A 212 14.54 -10.46 12.42
C LEU A 212 14.69 -11.98 12.45
N ARG A 213 13.58 -12.72 12.51
CA ARG A 213 13.59 -14.19 12.45
C ARG A 213 14.04 -14.72 11.09
N GLY A 214 13.75 -13.99 10.02
CA GLY A 214 14.02 -14.38 8.64
C GLY A 214 15.37 -13.94 8.09
N LEU A 215 16.23 -13.29 8.89
CA LEU A 215 17.47 -12.62 8.46
C LEU A 215 18.39 -13.48 7.58
N ASP A 216 18.53 -14.77 7.89
CA ASP A 216 19.39 -15.67 7.12
C ASP A 216 18.74 -16.08 5.79
N GLU A 217 17.42 -16.18 5.73
CA GLU A 217 16.71 -16.52 4.50
C GLU A 217 16.73 -15.39 3.48
N ASP A 218 16.56 -14.15 3.92
CA ASP A 218 16.53 -13.01 3.02
C ASP A 218 17.91 -12.47 2.64
N ARG A 219 18.97 -12.77 3.38
CA ARG A 219 20.35 -12.63 2.89
C ARG A 219 20.63 -13.39 1.61
N VAL A 220 20.10 -14.62 1.51
CA VAL A 220 20.33 -15.52 0.37
C VAL A 220 19.25 -15.33 -0.72
N SER A 221 18.21 -14.52 -0.45
CA SER A 221 17.13 -14.30 -1.40
C SER A 221 17.61 -13.58 -2.67
N PRO A 222 17.20 -14.03 -3.87
CA PRO A 222 17.56 -13.37 -5.14
C PRO A 222 17.15 -11.89 -5.16
N ASN A 223 16.09 -11.54 -4.42
CA ASN A 223 15.50 -10.19 -4.39
C ASN A 223 15.70 -9.46 -3.07
N ALA A 224 16.74 -9.79 -2.29
CA ALA A 224 17.01 -9.18 -0.99
C ALA A 224 16.87 -7.64 -1.00
N ALA A 225 17.47 -6.99 -2.00
CA ALA A 225 17.44 -5.53 -2.14
C ALA A 225 16.04 -4.95 -2.45
N GLN A 226 15.21 -5.66 -3.24
CA GLN A 226 13.87 -5.17 -3.61
C GLN A 226 12.84 -5.39 -2.50
N ARG A 227 13.00 -6.44 -1.69
CA ARG A 227 12.08 -6.74 -0.58
C ARG A 227 12.11 -5.68 0.52
N GLY A 228 13.11 -4.79 0.52
CA GLY A 228 13.21 -3.65 1.43
C GLY A 228 13.28 -4.06 2.90
N ARG A 229 13.87 -5.22 3.19
CA ARG A 229 14.05 -5.81 4.54
C ARG A 229 15.19 -5.12 5.29
N ILE A 230 15.54 -5.64 6.49
CA ILE A 230 16.53 -5.04 7.39
C ILE A 230 17.84 -4.73 6.66
N PRO A 231 18.24 -3.46 6.52
CA PRO A 231 19.49 -3.10 5.87
C PRO A 231 20.67 -3.37 6.80
N THR A 232 21.50 -4.35 6.43
CA THR A 232 22.60 -4.83 7.29
C THR A 232 23.97 -4.47 6.75
N ARG A 233 24.13 -4.14 5.46
CA ARG A 233 25.46 -3.86 4.88
C ARG A 233 26.07 -2.57 5.40
N ALA A 234 25.28 -1.51 5.49
CA ALA A 234 25.78 -0.18 5.87
C ALA A 234 25.91 0.03 7.38
N ALA A 235 25.04 -0.60 8.18
CA ALA A 235 24.99 -0.40 9.64
C ALA A 235 25.67 -1.53 10.43
N GLY A 236 25.91 -2.70 9.80
CA GLY A 236 26.28 -3.93 10.50
C GLY A 236 25.07 -4.68 11.05
N LEU A 237 25.18 -6.01 11.13
CA LEU A 237 24.07 -6.89 11.53
C LEU A 237 23.56 -6.60 12.94
N GLN A 238 24.46 -6.52 13.93
CA GLN A 238 24.09 -6.34 15.33
C GLN A 238 23.39 -5.00 15.56
N VAL A 239 23.95 -3.91 15.03
CA VAL A 239 23.35 -2.58 15.13
C VAL A 239 21.97 -2.55 14.48
N ALA A 240 21.83 -3.12 13.28
CA ALA A 240 20.54 -3.18 12.61
C ALA A 240 19.51 -4.02 13.40
N ALA A 241 19.93 -5.13 14.01
CA ALA A 241 19.08 -5.97 14.83
C ALA A 241 18.62 -5.25 16.11
N TYR A 242 19.54 -4.66 16.88
CA TYR A 242 19.20 -3.90 18.10
C TYR A 242 18.35 -2.68 17.80
N ALA A 243 18.65 -1.94 16.72
CA ALA A 243 17.83 -0.81 16.31
C ALA A 243 16.41 -1.25 15.92
N THR A 244 16.27 -2.43 15.28
CA THR A 244 14.97 -3.02 14.95
C THR A 244 14.20 -3.43 16.20
N LEU A 245 14.86 -4.08 17.17
CA LEU A 245 14.25 -4.39 18.48
C LEU A 245 13.83 -3.13 19.24
N GLY A 246 14.69 -2.10 19.26
CA GLY A 246 14.36 -0.80 19.86
C GLY A 246 13.17 -0.13 19.17
N ALA A 247 13.05 -0.24 17.85
CA ALA A 247 11.91 0.28 17.10
C ALA A 247 10.62 -0.52 17.35
N ILE A 248 10.69 -1.83 17.61
CA ILE A 248 9.55 -2.63 18.08
C ILE A 248 9.15 -2.18 19.49
N GLY A 249 10.11 -2.03 20.41
CA GLY A 249 9.87 -1.53 21.77
C GLY A 249 9.22 -0.15 21.78
N GLY A 250 9.73 0.78 20.96
CA GLY A 250 9.15 2.12 20.80
C GLY A 250 7.70 2.10 20.29
N ARG A 251 7.33 1.13 19.43
CA ARG A 251 5.95 0.95 19.00
C ARG A 251 5.05 0.47 20.13
N VAL A 252 5.52 -0.49 20.95
CA VAL A 252 4.78 -0.96 22.12
C VAL A 252 4.55 0.18 23.11
N VAL A 253 5.59 0.95 23.44
CA VAL A 253 5.48 2.14 24.31
C VAL A 253 4.49 3.14 23.73
N LEU A 254 4.57 3.44 22.44
CA LEU A 254 3.63 4.37 21.79
C LEU A 254 2.19 3.84 21.80
N THR A 255 1.97 2.54 21.60
CA THR A 255 0.65 1.91 21.74
C THR A 255 0.09 2.10 23.15
N VAL A 256 0.91 1.92 24.19
CA VAL A 256 0.52 2.13 25.58
C VAL A 256 0.19 3.61 25.85
N ILE A 257 1.01 4.55 25.35
CA ILE A 257 0.73 5.99 25.45
C ILE A 257 -0.60 6.35 24.79
N LEU A 258 -0.91 5.79 23.61
CA LEU A 258 -2.18 6.02 22.92
C LEU A 258 -3.39 5.43 23.65
N CYS A 259 -3.20 4.47 24.56
CA CYS A 259 -4.25 4.02 25.48
C CYS A 259 -4.52 5.03 26.61
N GLY A 260 -3.71 6.09 26.74
CA GLY A 260 -3.99 7.27 27.55
C GLY A 260 -5.15 8.12 27.04
N LEU A 261 -5.59 7.90 25.80
CA LEU A 261 -6.66 8.66 25.21
C LEU A 261 -8.01 8.22 25.76
N PRO A 262 -8.92 9.17 26.08
CA PRO A 262 -10.16 8.88 26.79
C PRO A 262 -11.13 7.96 26.01
N PHE A 263 -10.88 7.76 24.72
CA PHE A 263 -11.67 6.92 23.83
C PHE A 263 -10.93 5.66 23.36
N ILE A 264 -9.75 5.36 23.90
CA ILE A 264 -8.97 4.15 23.57
C ILE A 264 -8.83 3.29 24.82
N SER A 265 -9.54 2.16 24.85
CA SER A 265 -9.37 1.16 25.91
C SER A 265 -8.31 0.13 25.52
N PHE A 266 -7.34 -0.09 26.40
CA PHE A 266 -6.32 -1.14 26.24
C PHE A 266 -6.96 -2.54 26.15
N PHE A 267 -7.91 -2.85 27.05
CA PHE A 267 -8.52 -4.17 27.16
C PHE A 267 -9.56 -4.46 26.07
N HIS A 268 -10.36 -3.46 25.68
CA HIS A 268 -11.44 -3.66 24.70
C HIS A 268 -11.00 -3.48 23.25
N HIS A 269 -9.92 -2.71 23.00
CA HIS A 269 -9.45 -2.48 21.64
C HIS A 269 -8.08 -3.09 21.39
N VAL A 270 -7.07 -2.72 22.19
CA VAL A 270 -5.68 -3.05 21.87
C VAL A 270 -5.36 -4.53 22.09
N ILE A 271 -5.78 -5.12 23.21
CA ILE A 271 -5.55 -6.54 23.49
C ILE A 271 -6.21 -7.43 22.42
N PRO A 272 -7.51 -7.29 22.08
CA PRO A 272 -8.12 -8.09 21.03
C PRO A 272 -7.43 -7.95 19.68
N MET A 273 -7.03 -6.73 19.30
CA MET A 273 -6.26 -6.48 18.07
C MET A 273 -4.92 -7.20 18.10
N ALA A 274 -4.13 -7.02 19.17
CA ALA A 274 -2.82 -7.64 19.32
C ALA A 274 -2.93 -9.16 19.37
N ALA A 275 -3.90 -9.70 20.11
CA ALA A 275 -4.18 -11.13 20.20
C ALA A 275 -4.56 -11.71 18.84
N GLY A 276 -5.48 -11.09 18.10
CA GLY A 276 -5.87 -11.52 16.77
C GLY A 276 -4.68 -11.57 15.80
N VAL A 277 -3.86 -10.51 15.79
CA VAL A 277 -2.66 -10.48 14.94
C VAL A 277 -1.64 -11.53 15.37
N LEU A 278 -1.44 -11.72 16.68
CA LEU A 278 -0.50 -12.69 17.24
C LEU A 278 -0.94 -14.13 16.95
N VAL A 279 -2.21 -14.47 17.15
CA VAL A 279 -2.76 -15.80 16.87
C VAL A 279 -2.57 -16.16 15.40
N ILE A 280 -2.92 -15.26 14.47
CA ILE A 280 -2.69 -15.49 13.04
C ILE A 280 -1.20 -15.58 12.73
N ALA A 281 -0.35 -14.77 13.37
CA ALA A 281 1.09 -14.82 13.16
C ALA A 281 1.71 -16.14 13.66
N VAL A 282 1.27 -16.64 14.82
CA VAL A 282 1.70 -17.93 15.37
C VAL A 282 1.21 -19.08 14.49
N LEU A 283 -0.06 -19.07 14.07
CA LEU A 283 -0.61 -20.06 13.14
C LEU A 283 0.18 -20.09 11.84
N TYR A 284 0.39 -18.92 11.23
CA TYR A 284 1.17 -18.78 10.01
C TYR A 284 2.60 -19.30 10.19
N GLU A 285 3.31 -18.88 11.24
CA GLU A 285 4.70 -19.31 11.47
C GLU A 285 4.79 -20.79 11.81
N GLY A 286 3.81 -21.34 12.54
CA GLY A 286 3.70 -22.76 12.82
C GLY A 286 3.62 -23.57 11.52
N ILE A 287 2.65 -23.26 10.65
CA ILE A 287 2.50 -23.93 9.34
C ILE A 287 3.76 -23.70 8.48
N ARG A 288 4.30 -22.48 8.47
CA ARG A 288 5.49 -22.12 7.69
C ARG A 288 6.75 -22.83 8.19
N SER A 289 6.86 -23.11 9.48
CA SER A 289 7.98 -23.84 10.06
C SER A 289 7.99 -25.30 9.62
N ILE A 290 6.82 -25.94 9.56
CA ILE A 290 6.68 -27.30 9.01
C ILE A 290 7.08 -27.30 7.53
N GLU A 291 6.63 -26.30 6.76
CA GLU A 291 7.01 -26.13 5.36
C GLU A 291 8.53 -25.98 5.18
N ARG A 292 9.18 -25.19 6.04
CA ARG A 292 10.63 -24.93 6.05
C ARG A 292 11.43 -26.17 6.43
N ASN A 293 11.01 -26.90 7.46
CA ASN A 293 11.72 -28.06 8.00
C ASN A 293 11.60 -29.30 7.10
N SER A 294 10.63 -29.32 6.19
CA SER A 294 10.46 -30.39 5.19
C SER A 294 11.47 -30.31 4.04
N PHE A 295 12.32 -29.28 4.00
CA PHE A 295 13.30 -29.06 2.94
C PHE A 295 14.62 -29.79 3.22
N ASP A 296 15.06 -30.58 2.24
CA ASP A 296 16.36 -31.26 2.24
C ASP A 296 17.26 -30.69 1.13
N LEU A 297 18.43 -30.16 1.53
CA LEU A 297 19.44 -29.65 0.60
C LEU A 297 20.02 -30.74 -0.32
N GLY A 298 20.07 -31.99 0.16
CA GLY A 298 20.59 -33.13 -0.58
C GLY A 298 19.64 -33.64 -1.67
N ASN A 299 18.33 -33.44 -1.48
CA ASN A 299 17.31 -33.81 -2.45
C ASN A 299 16.31 -32.67 -2.68
N PRO A 300 16.59 -31.75 -3.63
CA PRO A 300 15.71 -30.63 -3.94
C PRO A 300 14.39 -31.05 -4.62
N ARG A 301 14.05 -32.33 -4.69
CA ARG A 301 12.69 -32.80 -5.03
C ARG A 301 11.85 -33.10 -3.79
N ARG A 302 12.48 -33.22 -2.61
CA ARG A 302 11.81 -33.45 -1.34
C ARG A 302 11.35 -32.09 -0.79
N HIS A 303 10.07 -31.83 -0.91
CA HIS A 303 9.41 -30.62 -0.42
C HIS A 303 8.22 -30.99 0.46
N ALA A 304 7.75 -30.02 1.24
CA ALA A 304 6.51 -30.15 1.97
C ALA A 304 5.35 -30.56 1.04
N PRO A 305 4.41 -31.40 1.50
CA PRO A 305 3.19 -31.71 0.77
C PRO A 305 2.46 -30.45 0.31
N ALA A 306 1.83 -30.50 -0.87
CA ALA A 306 1.10 -29.37 -1.45
C ALA A 306 0.04 -28.79 -0.49
N VAL A 307 -0.58 -29.64 0.33
CA VAL A 307 -1.55 -29.24 1.36
C VAL A 307 -0.95 -28.20 2.31
N ILE A 308 0.30 -28.37 2.75
CA ILE A 308 0.97 -27.41 3.64
C ILE A 308 1.16 -26.08 2.92
N GLY A 309 1.60 -26.11 1.66
CA GLY A 309 1.73 -24.90 0.84
C GLY A 309 0.40 -24.15 0.71
N TRP A 310 -0.71 -24.86 0.50
CA TRP A 310 -2.05 -24.28 0.47
C TRP A 310 -2.48 -23.72 1.83
N SER A 311 -2.15 -24.41 2.94
CA SER A 311 -2.39 -23.92 4.29
C SER A 311 -1.63 -22.62 4.59
N VAL A 312 -0.40 -22.47 4.07
CA VAL A 312 0.37 -21.21 4.18
C VAL A 312 -0.35 -20.07 3.45
N VAL A 313 -0.82 -20.31 2.22
CA VAL A 313 -1.57 -19.31 1.43
C VAL A 313 -2.86 -18.92 2.16
N ALA A 314 -3.62 -19.89 2.67
CA ALA A 314 -4.85 -19.66 3.42
C ALA A 314 -4.60 -18.89 4.72
N ALA A 315 -3.57 -19.25 5.49
CA ALA A 315 -3.24 -18.60 6.76
C ALA A 315 -2.88 -17.11 6.58
N VAL A 316 -2.20 -16.74 5.48
CA VAL A 316 -1.98 -15.32 5.16
C VAL A 316 -3.26 -14.63 4.74
N GLY A 317 -4.15 -15.33 4.01
CA GLY A 317 -5.49 -14.86 3.66
C GLY A 317 -6.35 -14.46 4.87
N LEU A 318 -6.16 -15.09 6.03
CA LEU A 318 -6.90 -14.76 7.28
C LEU A 318 -6.57 -13.37 7.84
N GLY A 319 -5.43 -12.78 7.48
CA GLY A 319 -5.08 -11.43 7.94
C GLY A 319 -6.00 -10.33 7.39
N TYR A 320 -6.66 -10.57 6.26
CA TYR A 320 -7.58 -9.62 5.61
C TYR A 320 -8.93 -9.51 6.32
N PRO A 321 -9.66 -10.62 6.57
CA PRO A 321 -10.90 -10.57 7.33
C PRO A 321 -10.69 -10.10 8.75
N LEU A 322 -9.56 -10.41 9.41
CA LEU A 322 -9.27 -9.89 10.75
C LEU A 322 -9.29 -8.35 10.76
N ARG A 323 -8.64 -7.69 9.80
CA ARG A 323 -8.62 -6.22 9.71
C ARG A 323 -10.01 -5.64 9.52
N ALA A 324 -10.77 -6.18 8.57
CA ALA A 324 -12.13 -5.74 8.29
C ALA A 324 -13.06 -6.00 9.48
N PHE A 325 -12.92 -7.15 10.13
CA PHE A 325 -13.65 -7.48 11.34
C PHE A 325 -13.35 -6.51 12.48
N LEU A 326 -12.07 -6.18 12.73
CA LEU A 326 -11.68 -5.22 13.77
C LEU A 326 -12.22 -3.80 13.50
N GLY A 327 -12.35 -3.41 12.23
CA GLY A 327 -12.99 -2.16 11.85
C GLY A 327 -14.51 -2.19 12.00
N LEU A 328 -15.15 -3.33 11.68
CA LEU A 328 -16.59 -3.55 11.80
C LEU A 328 -17.04 -3.69 13.27
N ALA A 329 -16.20 -4.31 14.10
CA ALA A 329 -16.46 -4.60 15.50
C ALA A 329 -16.01 -3.46 16.44
N LEU A 330 -15.83 -2.25 15.92
CA LEU A 330 -15.57 -1.07 16.75
C LEU A 330 -16.75 -0.88 17.72
N PRO A 331 -16.55 -1.07 19.04
CA PRO A 331 -17.66 -1.02 19.97
C PRO A 331 -18.18 0.42 20.08
N PRO A 332 -19.51 0.62 20.20
CA PRO A 332 -20.05 1.89 20.63
C PRO A 332 -19.63 2.09 22.08
N THR A 333 -18.74 3.05 22.35
CA THR A 333 -18.57 3.51 23.73
C THR A 333 -19.74 4.42 24.01
N ILE A 334 -20.63 4.02 24.89
CA ILE A 334 -21.64 4.92 25.40
C ILE A 334 -20.87 5.92 26.25
N GLY A 335 -20.67 7.12 25.72
CA GLY A 335 -19.92 8.19 26.39
C GLY A 335 -20.57 8.47 27.75
N GLY A 336 -19.81 8.26 28.82
CA GLY A 336 -20.25 8.59 30.19
C GLY A 336 -19.57 7.76 31.26
N GLY A 337 -19.32 6.48 31.00
CA GLY A 337 -18.53 5.62 31.88
C GLY A 337 -17.12 5.47 31.33
N LYS A 338 -16.11 5.97 32.06
CA LYS A 338 -14.78 5.41 31.90
C LYS A 338 -14.89 3.92 32.25
N ASP A 339 -14.82 2.98 31.31
CA ASP A 339 -14.73 1.55 31.67
C ASP A 339 -13.51 1.28 32.55
N VAL A 340 -12.49 2.14 32.47
CA VAL A 340 -11.49 2.33 33.52
C VAL A 340 -11.11 3.81 33.52
N PRO A 341 -11.37 4.58 34.60
CA PRO A 341 -10.71 5.86 34.77
C PRO A 341 -9.22 5.64 34.62
N TRP A 342 -8.56 6.40 33.74
CA TRP A 342 -7.10 6.55 33.74
C TRP A 342 -6.61 7.27 35.01
N GLU A 343 -7.29 7.07 36.13
CA GLU A 343 -6.74 7.29 37.45
C GLU A 343 -5.64 6.25 37.60
N TRP A 344 -4.46 6.72 38.00
CA TRP A 344 -3.17 6.02 38.12
C TRP A 344 -3.14 4.75 39.01
N LYS A 345 -4.24 4.02 39.18
CA LYS A 345 -4.33 2.78 39.99
C LYS A 345 -3.76 1.55 39.28
N TRP A 346 -2.65 1.74 38.58
CA TRP A 346 -1.77 0.68 38.10
C TRP A 346 -0.66 0.48 39.15
N PRO A 347 -0.40 -0.74 39.67
CA PRO A 347 -0.95 -2.06 39.34
C PRO A 347 -2.09 -2.54 40.27
N TRP A 348 -2.55 -1.72 41.21
CA TRP A 348 -3.30 -2.20 42.39
C TRP A 348 -4.80 -2.49 42.16
N ASN A 349 -5.42 -1.99 41.08
CA ASN A 349 -6.81 -2.30 40.72
C ASN A 349 -6.90 -3.35 39.59
N TRP A 350 -6.17 -4.46 39.75
CA TRP A 350 -6.44 -5.70 39.03
C TRP A 350 -7.77 -6.32 39.51
N THR A 351 -8.90 -5.65 39.29
CA THR A 351 -10.15 -6.38 39.10
C THR A 351 -10.16 -6.86 37.65
N LEU A 352 -9.28 -7.81 37.36
CA LEU A 352 -9.60 -8.84 36.37
C LEU A 352 -11.06 -9.27 36.66
N PRO A 353 -11.90 -9.47 35.63
CA PRO A 353 -13.31 -9.80 35.80
C PRO A 353 -13.47 -11.22 36.36
N TRP A 354 -12.94 -11.51 37.54
CA TRP A 354 -13.04 -12.79 38.25
C TRP A 354 -14.41 -12.97 38.94
N GLN A 355 -15.38 -12.08 38.70
CA GLN A 355 -16.81 -12.45 38.77
C GLN A 355 -17.23 -13.32 37.56
N TRP A 356 -16.25 -13.90 36.87
CA TRP A 356 -16.37 -15.02 35.95
C TRP A 356 -16.99 -16.23 36.66
N LYS A 357 -18.31 -16.42 36.50
CA LYS A 357 -18.85 -17.77 36.61
C LYS A 357 -18.23 -18.62 35.49
N TRP A 358 -17.57 -19.70 35.85
CA TRP A 358 -16.84 -20.59 34.94
C TRP A 358 -17.74 -21.21 33.84
N PRO A 359 -17.18 -21.59 32.68
CA PRO A 359 -17.84 -21.60 31.37
C PRO A 359 -18.65 -22.87 31.02
N TRP A 360 -19.12 -23.64 32.01
CA TRP A 360 -19.92 -24.85 31.75
C TRP A 360 -21.43 -24.58 31.72
N GLU A 361 -21.88 -23.40 32.16
CA GLU A 361 -23.25 -22.94 31.96
C GLU A 361 -23.41 -22.45 30.51
N TRP A 362 -23.54 -23.40 29.58
CA TRP A 362 -23.94 -23.12 28.20
C TRP A 362 -25.37 -22.57 28.20
N VAL A 363 -25.52 -21.27 28.43
CA VAL A 363 -26.76 -20.57 28.12
C VAL A 363 -26.89 -20.57 26.60
N LEU A 364 -27.76 -21.44 26.08
CA LEU A 364 -28.12 -21.47 24.67
C LEU A 364 -28.64 -20.08 24.23
N PRO A 365 -28.41 -19.66 22.97
CA PRO A 365 -28.82 -18.35 22.49
C PRO A 365 -30.34 -18.20 22.63
N GLY A 366 -30.79 -17.36 23.57
CA GLY A 366 -32.22 -17.18 23.85
C GLY A 366 -32.58 -16.71 25.26
N GLN A 367 -31.64 -16.70 26.21
CA GLN A 367 -31.85 -16.09 27.53
C GLN A 367 -30.83 -14.97 27.77
N ASP A 368 -31.36 -13.84 28.20
CA ASP A 368 -30.81 -12.51 28.48
C ASP A 368 -29.27 -12.33 28.50
N GLU A 369 -28.84 -11.34 27.70
CA GLU A 369 -27.60 -10.57 27.81
C GLU A 369 -26.28 -11.34 27.92
N TRP A 370 -25.96 -12.17 26.92
CA TRP A 370 -24.57 -12.60 26.74
C TRP A 370 -23.66 -11.39 26.41
N THR A 371 -22.92 -10.89 27.39
CA THR A 371 -21.80 -9.97 27.17
C THR A 371 -20.56 -10.79 26.82
N ALA A 372 -20.12 -10.70 25.56
CA ALA A 372 -18.87 -11.33 25.13
C ALA A 372 -17.71 -10.94 26.05
N PRO A 373 -16.83 -11.87 26.45
CA PRO A 373 -15.59 -11.51 27.11
C PRO A 373 -14.83 -10.53 26.20
N PHE A 374 -14.27 -9.47 26.78
CA PHE A 374 -13.57 -8.37 26.10
C PHE A 374 -14.45 -7.36 25.34
N GLY A 375 -15.77 -7.33 25.56
CA GLY A 375 -16.66 -6.27 25.06
C GLY A 375 -16.79 -6.21 23.53
N LEU A 376 -16.42 -7.29 22.82
CA LEU A 376 -16.69 -7.45 21.39
C LEU A 376 -18.18 -7.71 21.17
N ARG A 377 -18.96 -6.64 21.09
CA ARG A 377 -20.40 -6.72 20.81
C ARG A 377 -20.63 -6.64 19.30
N ILE A 378 -20.99 -7.77 18.68
CA ILE A 378 -21.36 -7.82 17.26
C ILE A 378 -22.85 -7.48 17.17
N GLU A 379 -23.12 -6.19 17.10
CA GLU A 379 -24.50 -5.73 17.03
C GLU A 379 -25.01 -5.71 15.56
N THR A 380 -24.12 -5.84 14.57
CA THR A 380 -24.45 -5.82 13.14
C THR A 380 -25.05 -7.13 12.60
N GLY A 381 -25.19 -8.15 13.45
CA GLY A 381 -25.65 -9.50 13.08
C GLY A 381 -24.51 -10.37 12.55
N TRP A 382 -24.53 -11.68 12.87
CA TRP A 382 -23.43 -12.58 12.49
C TRP A 382 -23.31 -12.81 10.98
N TRP A 383 -24.41 -12.72 10.23
CA TRP A 383 -24.40 -12.94 8.79
C TRP A 383 -23.53 -11.93 8.04
N ILE A 384 -23.67 -10.63 8.32
CA ILE A 384 -22.85 -9.61 7.66
C ILE A 384 -21.36 -9.73 8.03
N VAL A 385 -21.07 -10.18 9.24
CA VAL A 385 -19.70 -10.47 9.68
C VAL A 385 -19.11 -11.62 8.86
N ILE A 386 -19.85 -12.70 8.68
CA ILE A 386 -19.42 -13.87 7.91
C ILE A 386 -19.27 -13.50 6.43
N GLU A 387 -20.20 -12.74 5.86
CA GLU A 387 -20.16 -12.25 4.47
C GLU A 387 -18.95 -11.36 4.22
N LEU A 388 -18.71 -10.36 5.10
CA LEU A 388 -17.57 -9.47 5.00
C LEU A 388 -16.25 -10.24 5.18
N ALA A 389 -16.20 -11.14 6.15
CA ALA A 389 -15.02 -11.96 6.40
C ALA A 389 -14.72 -12.89 5.20
N GLY A 390 -15.73 -13.56 4.67
CA GLY A 390 -15.61 -14.39 3.47
C GLY A 390 -15.14 -13.57 2.27
N TYR A 391 -15.77 -12.43 2.01
CA TYR A 391 -15.38 -11.51 0.94
C TYR A 391 -13.91 -11.09 1.06
N CYS A 392 -13.51 -10.58 2.23
CA CYS A 392 -12.14 -10.12 2.48
C CYS A 392 -11.12 -11.26 2.43
N PHE A 393 -11.48 -12.46 2.89
CA PHE A 393 -10.62 -13.64 2.78
C PHE A 393 -10.33 -13.99 1.32
N TRP A 394 -11.35 -14.18 0.49
CA TRP A 394 -11.17 -14.57 -0.90
C TRP A 394 -10.54 -13.45 -1.74
N LEU A 395 -10.86 -12.19 -1.47
CA LEU A 395 -10.15 -11.04 -2.05
C LEU A 395 -8.66 -11.05 -1.67
N GLY A 396 -8.37 -11.36 -0.40
CA GLY A 396 -7.02 -11.56 0.10
C GLY A 396 -6.29 -12.71 -0.60
N ILE A 397 -6.98 -13.83 -0.88
CA ILE A 397 -6.41 -14.96 -1.64
C ILE A 397 -6.05 -14.52 -3.06
N VAL A 398 -6.93 -13.80 -3.78
CA VAL A 398 -6.61 -13.25 -5.12
C VAL A 398 -5.33 -12.41 -5.05
N PHE A 399 -5.27 -11.46 -4.11
CA PHE A 399 -4.11 -10.58 -3.94
C PHE A 399 -2.81 -11.33 -3.61
N VAL A 400 -2.82 -12.16 -2.57
CA VAL A 400 -1.62 -12.82 -2.05
C VAL A 400 -1.10 -13.85 -3.05
N SER A 401 -1.97 -14.66 -3.62
CA SER A 401 -1.54 -15.74 -4.51
C SER A 401 -0.95 -15.19 -5.82
N MET A 402 -1.50 -14.11 -6.38
CA MET A 402 -0.94 -13.47 -7.57
C MET A 402 0.40 -12.77 -7.26
N THR A 403 0.47 -12.00 -6.17
CA THR A 403 1.74 -11.36 -5.76
C THR A 403 2.84 -12.37 -5.45
N TRP A 404 2.50 -13.49 -4.81
CA TRP A 404 3.44 -14.58 -4.53
C TRP A 404 3.80 -15.39 -5.77
N CYS A 405 2.91 -15.57 -6.74
CA CYS A 405 3.26 -16.14 -8.04
C CYS A 405 4.34 -15.30 -8.73
N LEU A 406 4.15 -13.96 -8.76
CA LEU A 406 5.16 -13.04 -9.28
C LEU A 406 6.46 -13.12 -8.48
N GLU A 407 6.40 -13.25 -7.15
CA GLU A 407 7.58 -13.48 -6.31
C GLU A 407 8.29 -14.81 -6.64
N GLY A 408 7.54 -15.88 -6.91
CA GLY A 408 8.07 -17.17 -7.34
C GLY A 408 8.85 -17.05 -8.65
N GLY A 409 8.34 -16.25 -9.59
CA GLY A 409 9.01 -15.92 -10.84
C GLY A 409 10.43 -15.36 -10.66
N THR A 410 10.73 -14.70 -9.54
CA THR A 410 12.04 -14.11 -9.24
C THR A 410 13.15 -15.15 -8.99
N TYR A 411 12.75 -16.41 -8.77
CA TYR A 411 13.67 -17.53 -8.66
C TYR A 411 13.95 -18.18 -10.02
N VAL A 412 13.25 -17.81 -11.10
CA VAL A 412 13.53 -18.30 -12.45
C VAL A 412 14.70 -17.52 -13.04
N ARG A 413 15.83 -18.21 -13.25
CA ARG A 413 17.08 -17.61 -13.74
C ARG A 413 17.53 -18.08 -15.12
N ARG A 414 16.91 -19.15 -15.63
CA ARG A 414 17.30 -19.79 -16.88
C ARG A 414 16.10 -20.27 -17.65
N SER A 415 16.25 -20.34 -18.96
CA SER A 415 15.25 -20.94 -19.84
C SER A 415 15.90 -21.79 -20.93
N ARG A 416 15.16 -22.75 -21.48
CA ARG A 416 15.57 -23.56 -22.64
C ARG A 416 14.38 -23.72 -23.57
N MET A 417 14.61 -23.62 -24.87
CA MET A 417 13.61 -23.99 -25.87
C MET A 417 13.72 -25.48 -26.16
N VAL A 418 12.62 -26.22 -26.01
CA VAL A 418 12.52 -27.66 -26.30
C VAL A 418 11.26 -27.87 -27.14
N VAL A 419 11.43 -28.29 -28.40
CA VAL A 419 10.31 -28.57 -29.34
C VAL A 419 9.29 -27.40 -29.39
N GLY A 420 9.80 -26.17 -29.59
CA GLY A 420 8.96 -24.97 -29.66
C GLY A 420 8.37 -24.48 -28.32
N ARG A 421 8.54 -25.23 -27.23
CA ARG A 421 8.09 -24.83 -25.88
C ARG A 421 9.26 -24.27 -25.07
N ARG A 422 9.05 -23.13 -24.41
CA ARG A 422 10.03 -22.58 -23.46
C ARG A 422 9.85 -23.25 -22.09
N ILE A 423 10.89 -23.93 -21.63
CA ILE A 423 11.00 -24.49 -20.28
C ILE A 423 11.81 -23.52 -19.43
N PHE A 424 11.29 -23.21 -18.25
CA PHE A 424 11.88 -22.30 -17.27
C PHE A 424 12.45 -23.10 -16.11
N PHE A 425 13.66 -22.76 -15.68
CA PHE A 425 14.34 -23.45 -14.60
C PHE A 425 14.42 -22.55 -13.36
N VAL A 426 13.92 -23.06 -12.24
CA VAL A 426 13.86 -22.34 -10.96
C VAL A 426 15.05 -22.65 -10.08
N ASP A 427 15.70 -21.61 -9.57
CA ASP A 427 16.77 -21.69 -8.59
C ASP A 427 16.38 -22.59 -7.40
N ARG A 428 17.30 -23.46 -6.97
CA ARG A 428 17.14 -24.39 -5.84
C ARG A 428 16.69 -23.69 -4.56
N LEU A 429 17.03 -22.41 -4.40
CA LEU A 429 16.61 -21.61 -3.26
C LEU A 429 15.08 -21.45 -3.14
N ILE A 430 14.31 -21.64 -4.22
CA ILE A 430 12.83 -21.62 -4.13
C ILE A 430 12.30 -22.75 -3.25
N ALA A 431 13.05 -23.84 -3.10
CA ALA A 431 12.66 -24.99 -2.30
C ALA A 431 12.51 -24.65 -0.80
N ARG A 432 13.11 -23.56 -0.33
CA ARG A 432 12.85 -23.02 1.02
C ARG A 432 11.44 -22.42 1.16
N LYS A 433 10.76 -22.17 0.04
CA LYS A 433 9.42 -21.57 -0.08
C LYS A 433 8.56 -22.37 -1.09
N PRO A 434 8.25 -23.65 -0.82
CA PRO A 434 7.59 -24.49 -1.80
C PRO A 434 6.18 -24.00 -2.18
N HIS A 435 5.48 -23.24 -1.34
CA HIS A 435 4.25 -22.54 -1.71
C HIS A 435 4.43 -21.61 -2.93
N LEU A 436 5.59 -20.95 -3.10
CA LEU A 436 5.86 -20.12 -4.28
C LEU A 436 6.01 -20.97 -5.54
N LEU A 437 6.67 -22.13 -5.43
CA LEU A 437 6.80 -23.08 -6.53
C LEU A 437 5.43 -23.66 -6.93
N LEU A 438 4.60 -23.97 -5.94
CA LEU A 438 3.23 -24.46 -6.12
C LEU A 438 2.35 -23.42 -6.83
N LEU A 439 2.43 -22.14 -6.44
CA LEU A 439 1.72 -21.05 -7.13
C LEU A 439 2.24 -20.84 -8.55
N LEU A 440 3.56 -20.84 -8.73
CA LEU A 440 4.18 -20.71 -10.06
C LEU A 440 3.78 -21.88 -10.98
N GLY A 441 3.61 -23.08 -10.42
CA GLY A 441 3.10 -24.27 -11.11
C GLY A 441 1.63 -24.16 -11.55
N GLN A 442 0.86 -23.21 -11.02
CA GLN A 442 -0.48 -22.89 -11.51
C GLN A 442 -0.47 -22.01 -12.76
N THR A 443 0.70 -21.66 -13.25
CA THR A 443 0.85 -21.09 -14.59
C THR A 443 0.91 -22.19 -15.66
N CYS A 444 0.65 -21.83 -16.92
CA CYS A 444 0.81 -22.64 -18.13
C CYS A 444 2.28 -22.75 -18.54
N ALA A 445 3.16 -21.93 -17.95
CA ALA A 445 4.58 -22.01 -18.15
C ALA A 445 5.11 -23.38 -17.67
N SER A 446 5.99 -23.99 -18.46
CA SER A 446 6.72 -25.19 -18.02
C SER A 446 7.81 -24.77 -17.08
N VAL A 447 7.57 -24.99 -15.79
CA VAL A 447 8.50 -24.60 -14.74
C VAL A 447 9.04 -25.88 -14.11
N GLU A 448 10.34 -26.09 -14.26
CA GLU A 448 11.04 -27.24 -13.70
C GLU A 448 11.99 -26.77 -12.58
N PRO A 449 12.06 -27.48 -11.44
CA PRO A 449 13.06 -27.21 -10.42
C PRO A 449 14.46 -27.49 -10.98
N VAL A 450 15.44 -26.61 -10.69
CA VAL A 450 16.82 -26.78 -11.17
C VAL A 450 17.43 -28.07 -10.66
N GLN A 451 17.77 -28.95 -11.60
CA GLN A 451 18.54 -30.17 -11.36
C GLN A 451 20.01 -29.84 -11.01
N PRO A 452 20.73 -30.73 -10.29
CA PRO A 452 22.16 -30.57 -9.99
C PRO A 452 23.03 -30.28 -11.19
N VAL A 453 22.70 -30.87 -12.32
CA VAL A 453 23.39 -30.64 -13.58
C VAL A 453 22.56 -29.66 -14.38
N ILE A 454 23.13 -28.50 -14.67
CA ILE A 454 22.56 -27.54 -15.61
C ILE A 454 22.52 -28.23 -16.97
N PRO A 455 21.33 -28.36 -17.61
CA PRO A 455 21.26 -28.89 -18.96
C PRO A 455 22.07 -28.01 -19.93
N SER A 456 22.80 -28.64 -20.86
CA SER A 456 23.41 -27.91 -21.97
C SER A 456 22.34 -27.16 -22.78
N GLY A 457 22.68 -25.96 -23.27
CA GLY A 457 21.78 -25.12 -24.06
C GLY A 457 20.78 -24.27 -23.28
N THR A 458 20.92 -24.10 -21.95
CA THR A 458 20.13 -23.10 -21.21
C THR A 458 20.65 -21.69 -21.44
N THR A 459 19.76 -20.73 -21.66
CA THR A 459 20.07 -19.30 -21.70
C THR A 459 19.79 -18.63 -20.35
N ALA A 460 20.58 -17.60 -20.02
CA ALA A 460 20.30 -16.75 -18.86
C ALA A 460 18.97 -16.01 -19.07
N PHE A 461 18.20 -15.86 -18.00
CA PHE A 461 16.84 -15.33 -18.06
C PHE A 461 16.51 -14.59 -16.75
N ASP A 462 15.86 -13.43 -16.81
CA ASP A 462 15.35 -12.76 -15.61
C ASP A 462 13.83 -12.95 -15.50
N GLY A 463 13.42 -13.87 -14.63
CA GLY A 463 12.01 -14.11 -14.38
C GLY A 463 11.24 -12.91 -13.79
N ARG A 464 11.91 -11.86 -13.31
CA ARG A 464 11.24 -10.68 -12.74
C ARG A 464 10.50 -9.83 -13.76
N GLU A 465 10.91 -9.92 -15.02
CA GLU A 465 10.39 -9.12 -16.15
C GLU A 465 9.24 -9.83 -16.86
N VAL A 466 8.99 -11.09 -16.51
CA VAL A 466 7.95 -11.90 -17.12
C VAL A 466 6.60 -11.59 -16.50
N HIS A 467 5.62 -11.37 -17.36
CA HIS A 467 4.22 -11.30 -17.00
C HIS A 467 3.67 -12.73 -16.80
N TRP A 468 4.06 -13.39 -15.71
CA TRP A 468 3.74 -14.80 -15.43
C TRP A 468 2.24 -15.11 -15.46
N LEU A 469 1.41 -14.10 -15.19
CA LEU A 469 -0.04 -14.21 -15.09
C LEU A 469 -0.72 -13.87 -16.42
N ASP A 470 -0.04 -13.23 -17.37
CA ASP A 470 -0.63 -12.84 -18.65
C ASP A 470 -0.61 -14.00 -19.65
N GLY A 471 -1.78 -14.37 -20.17
CA GLY A 471 -1.98 -15.52 -21.05
C GLY A 471 -1.56 -16.88 -20.47
N GLY A 472 -1.15 -16.90 -19.21
CA GLY A 472 -0.37 -17.98 -18.62
C GLY A 472 -0.94 -18.54 -17.33
N ALA A 473 -2.12 -18.16 -16.84
CA ALA A 473 -2.73 -18.82 -15.68
C ALA A 473 -3.57 -20.04 -16.10
N ARG A 474 -3.45 -21.17 -15.39
CA ARG A 474 -4.36 -22.31 -15.58
C ARG A 474 -5.76 -21.97 -15.12
N THR A 475 -6.79 -22.55 -15.72
CA THR A 475 -8.19 -22.31 -15.36
C THR A 475 -8.49 -22.56 -13.88
N PHE A 476 -7.85 -23.57 -13.29
CA PHE A 476 -7.97 -23.94 -11.88
C PHE A 476 -6.95 -23.28 -10.95
N ALA A 477 -6.23 -22.25 -11.40
CA ALA A 477 -5.35 -21.49 -10.51
C ALA A 477 -6.15 -20.92 -9.32
N VAL A 478 -5.54 -20.85 -8.15
CA VAL A 478 -6.23 -20.49 -6.90
C VAL A 478 -6.85 -19.09 -6.98
N TRP A 479 -6.18 -18.15 -7.64
CA TRP A 479 -6.70 -16.81 -7.88
C TRP A 479 -7.88 -16.80 -8.86
N ASN A 480 -7.93 -17.73 -9.83
CA ASN A 480 -9.05 -17.89 -10.76
C ASN A 480 -10.28 -18.50 -10.07
N LEU A 481 -10.08 -19.35 -9.06
CA LEU A 481 -11.15 -19.90 -8.23
C LEU A 481 -11.62 -18.88 -7.18
N ALA A 482 -10.68 -18.14 -6.57
CA ALA A 482 -10.98 -17.14 -5.56
C ALA A 482 -11.72 -15.92 -6.11
N LEU A 483 -11.42 -15.51 -7.35
CA LEU A 483 -12.07 -14.38 -8.01
C LEU A 483 -13.60 -14.49 -8.05
N PRO A 484 -14.22 -15.54 -8.64
CA PRO A 484 -15.67 -15.63 -8.70
C PRO A 484 -16.31 -15.75 -7.32
N ILE A 485 -15.65 -16.43 -6.38
CA ILE A 485 -16.14 -16.53 -5.00
C ILE A 485 -16.15 -15.13 -4.34
N ALA A 486 -15.08 -14.36 -4.48
CA ALA A 486 -15.01 -12.99 -3.98
C ALA A 486 -16.06 -12.09 -4.63
N THR A 487 -16.30 -12.20 -5.94
CA THR A 487 -17.31 -11.41 -6.65
C THR A 487 -18.73 -11.76 -6.18
N VAL A 488 -19.04 -13.05 -6.03
CA VAL A 488 -20.34 -13.51 -5.51
C VAL A 488 -20.54 -13.04 -4.06
N LEU A 489 -19.54 -13.22 -3.19
CA LEU A 489 -19.62 -12.74 -1.81
C LEU A 489 -19.72 -11.21 -1.73
N GLY A 490 -19.11 -10.47 -2.66
CA GLY A 490 -19.26 -9.02 -2.76
C GLY A 490 -20.71 -8.62 -3.06
N VAL A 491 -21.38 -9.34 -3.97
CA VAL A 491 -22.80 -9.14 -4.26
C VAL A 491 -23.68 -9.49 -3.05
N VAL A 492 -23.42 -10.62 -2.39
CA VAL A 492 -24.17 -11.04 -1.20
C VAL A 492 -24.01 -10.00 -0.09
N LEU A 493 -22.78 -9.54 0.16
CA LEU A 493 -22.46 -8.49 1.13
C LEU A 493 -23.23 -7.19 0.83
N VAL A 494 -23.29 -6.77 -0.43
CA VAL A 494 -24.07 -5.58 -0.83
C VAL A 494 -25.55 -5.78 -0.54
N SER A 495 -26.09 -6.98 -0.78
CA SER A 495 -27.48 -7.29 -0.45
C SER A 495 -27.78 -7.18 1.06
N GLY A 496 -26.82 -7.60 1.89
CA GLY A 496 -26.87 -7.45 3.35
C GLY A 496 -26.75 -6.00 3.81
N LEU A 497 -25.88 -5.20 3.16
CA LEU A 497 -25.69 -3.78 3.44
C LEU A 497 -26.99 -2.98 3.29
N TRP A 498 -27.78 -3.25 2.25
CA TRP A 498 -29.00 -2.50 1.94
C TRP A 498 -30.28 -3.09 2.56
N GLY A 499 -30.18 -4.14 3.37
CA GLY A 499 -31.29 -4.68 4.14
C GLY A 499 -32.20 -5.64 3.37
N ASN A 500 -31.63 -6.73 2.85
CA ASN A 500 -32.36 -7.87 2.26
C ASN A 500 -33.12 -7.58 0.96
N LEU A 501 -32.53 -6.74 0.09
CA LEU A 501 -32.89 -6.66 -1.34
C LEU A 501 -32.76 -8.01 -2.06
N TRP A 502 -32.19 -9.02 -1.41
CA TRP A 502 -32.20 -10.38 -1.93
C TRP A 502 -33.60 -10.88 -2.23
N GLN A 503 -34.68 -10.36 -1.64
CA GLN A 503 -36.04 -10.75 -2.05
C GLN A 503 -36.49 -10.10 -3.37
N ALA A 504 -35.87 -9.00 -3.79
CA ALA A 504 -36.17 -8.37 -5.06
C ALA A 504 -35.56 -9.17 -6.22
N THR A 505 -36.40 -9.87 -6.98
CA THR A 505 -36.01 -10.65 -8.17
C THR A 505 -35.15 -9.84 -9.14
N GLN A 506 -35.45 -8.55 -9.31
CA GLN A 506 -34.70 -7.62 -10.15
C GLN A 506 -33.22 -7.50 -9.71
N TYR A 507 -32.97 -7.37 -8.40
CA TYR A 507 -31.61 -7.28 -7.87
C TYR A 507 -30.83 -8.57 -8.12
N ARG A 508 -31.43 -9.75 -7.90
CA ARG A 508 -30.78 -11.05 -8.14
C ARG A 508 -30.37 -11.22 -9.60
N ILE A 509 -31.27 -10.89 -10.53
CA ILE A 509 -31.00 -11.00 -11.98
C ILE A 509 -29.85 -10.07 -12.36
N VAL A 510 -29.94 -8.80 -11.95
CA VAL A 510 -28.95 -7.77 -12.31
C VAL A 510 -27.58 -8.08 -11.69
N ALA A 511 -27.55 -8.50 -10.43
CA ALA A 511 -26.30 -8.88 -9.77
C ALA A 511 -25.72 -10.17 -10.37
N GLY A 512 -26.55 -11.16 -10.71
CA GLY A 512 -26.13 -12.37 -11.40
C GLY A 512 -25.51 -12.07 -12.77
N ILE A 513 -26.16 -11.24 -13.59
CA ILE A 513 -25.61 -10.76 -14.86
C ILE A 513 -24.28 -10.04 -14.65
N SER A 514 -24.19 -9.18 -13.63
CA SER A 514 -22.96 -8.44 -13.31
C SER A 514 -21.81 -9.37 -12.90
N VAL A 515 -22.08 -10.39 -12.08
CA VAL A 515 -21.09 -11.40 -11.69
C VAL A 515 -20.59 -12.16 -12.91
N VAL A 516 -21.51 -12.67 -13.75
CA VAL A 516 -21.15 -13.41 -14.96
C VAL A 516 -20.35 -12.52 -15.91
N ALA A 517 -20.77 -11.27 -16.13
CA ALA A 517 -20.06 -10.32 -16.97
C ALA A 517 -18.65 -10.03 -16.43
N LEU A 518 -18.49 -9.79 -15.13
CA LEU A 518 -17.20 -9.58 -14.48
C LEU A 518 -16.29 -10.82 -14.57
N MET A 519 -16.85 -12.01 -14.40
CA MET A 519 -16.11 -13.27 -14.52
C MET A 519 -15.63 -13.50 -15.95
N VAL A 520 -16.52 -13.37 -16.93
CA VAL A 520 -16.17 -13.48 -18.36
C VAL A 520 -15.09 -12.45 -18.68
N TRP A 521 -15.29 -11.19 -18.30
CA TRP A 521 -14.35 -10.08 -18.52
C TRP A 521 -12.96 -10.35 -17.93
N ALA A 522 -12.88 -11.00 -16.77
CA ALA A 522 -11.61 -11.39 -16.16
C ALA A 522 -10.93 -12.58 -16.88
N MET A 523 -11.73 -13.54 -17.34
CA MET A 523 -11.25 -14.81 -17.91
C MET A 523 -10.94 -14.75 -19.40
N VAL A 524 -11.38 -13.73 -20.15
CA VAL A 524 -11.05 -13.60 -21.57
C VAL A 524 -9.51 -13.56 -21.75
N PRO A 525 -8.91 -14.48 -22.53
CA PRO A 525 -7.48 -14.47 -22.80
C PRO A 525 -7.12 -13.28 -23.71
N VAL A 526 -6.05 -12.56 -23.37
CA VAL A 526 -5.48 -11.52 -24.25
C VAL A 526 -4.68 -12.25 -25.33
N ARG A 527 -5.31 -12.60 -26.47
CA ARG A 527 -4.60 -13.23 -27.58
C ARG A 527 -3.87 -12.18 -28.41
N VAL A 528 -2.72 -12.57 -28.95
CA VAL A 528 -1.78 -11.71 -29.67
C VAL A 528 -2.25 -11.51 -31.11
N GLY A 529 -2.64 -10.27 -31.44
CA GLY A 529 -2.95 -9.78 -32.78
C GLY A 529 -3.57 -8.38 -32.68
N LEU A 530 -3.11 -7.41 -33.46
CA LEU A 530 -3.60 -6.01 -33.40
C LEU A 530 -5.14 -5.89 -33.47
N PRO A 531 -5.86 -6.56 -34.39
CA PRO A 531 -7.33 -6.50 -34.41
C PRO A 531 -7.98 -7.16 -33.20
N MET A 532 -7.39 -8.25 -32.68
CA MET A 532 -7.84 -8.89 -31.44
C MET A 532 -7.58 -8.02 -30.21
N LEU A 533 -6.49 -7.24 -30.20
CA LEU A 533 -6.18 -6.30 -29.13
C LEU A 533 -7.19 -5.15 -29.10
N ILE A 534 -7.53 -4.59 -30.27
CA ILE A 534 -8.53 -3.52 -30.39
C ILE A 534 -9.90 -4.04 -29.95
N LEU A 535 -10.31 -5.22 -30.44
CA LEU A 535 -11.56 -5.85 -30.03
C LEU A 535 -11.57 -6.14 -28.52
N HIS A 536 -10.48 -6.64 -27.97
CA HIS A 536 -10.36 -6.92 -26.53
C HIS A 536 -10.44 -5.63 -25.70
N ARG A 537 -9.80 -4.54 -26.13
CA ARG A 537 -9.92 -3.24 -25.47
C ARG A 537 -11.34 -2.67 -25.57
N ALA A 538 -12.01 -2.84 -26.71
CA ALA A 538 -13.39 -2.42 -26.89
C ALA A 538 -14.33 -3.24 -25.99
N VAL A 539 -14.21 -4.56 -25.99
CA VAL A 539 -14.95 -5.46 -25.08
C VAL A 539 -14.66 -5.08 -23.63
N ASP A 540 -13.40 -4.78 -23.30
CA ASP A 540 -13.03 -4.39 -21.95
C ASP A 540 -13.71 -3.10 -21.52
N ILE A 541 -13.71 -2.08 -22.37
CA ILE A 541 -14.36 -0.79 -22.12
C ILE A 541 -15.88 -1.00 -22.01
N ILE A 542 -16.49 -1.74 -22.93
CA ILE A 542 -17.92 -2.02 -22.93
C ILE A 542 -18.32 -2.75 -21.66
N CYS A 543 -17.65 -3.85 -21.31
CA CYS A 543 -17.91 -4.59 -20.08
C CYS A 543 -17.72 -3.71 -18.84
N THR A 544 -16.67 -2.87 -18.80
CA THR A 544 -16.43 -1.96 -17.68
C THR A 544 -17.56 -0.94 -17.53
N VAL A 545 -17.95 -0.29 -18.63
CA VAL A 545 -19.01 0.71 -18.65
C VAL A 545 -20.37 0.08 -18.30
N SER A 546 -20.69 -1.07 -18.89
CA SER A 546 -21.92 -1.81 -18.59
C SER A 546 -21.98 -2.19 -17.12
N VAL A 547 -20.92 -2.80 -16.57
CA VAL A 547 -20.88 -3.17 -15.14
C VAL A 547 -20.98 -1.92 -14.26
N ALA A 548 -20.30 -0.82 -14.60
CA ALA A 548 -20.37 0.41 -13.81
C ALA A 548 -21.79 1.02 -13.81
N ILE A 549 -22.45 1.09 -14.96
CA ILE A 549 -23.84 1.57 -15.09
C ILE A 549 -24.78 0.65 -14.31
N THR A 550 -24.63 -0.66 -14.47
CA THR A 550 -25.45 -1.65 -13.78
C THR A 550 -25.28 -1.54 -12.27
N LEU A 551 -24.05 -1.43 -11.77
CA LEU A 551 -23.78 -1.23 -10.34
C LEU A 551 -24.37 0.09 -9.84
N LEU A 552 -24.20 1.18 -10.57
CA LEU A 552 -24.74 2.49 -10.19
C LEU A 552 -26.27 2.47 -10.12
N ALA A 553 -26.93 1.95 -11.15
CA ALA A 553 -28.39 1.85 -11.20
C ALA A 553 -28.93 0.99 -10.06
N THR A 554 -28.30 -0.18 -9.82
CA THR A 554 -28.66 -1.09 -8.74
C THR A 554 -28.51 -0.42 -7.38
N THR A 555 -27.44 0.36 -7.21
CA THR A 555 -27.14 1.07 -5.97
C THR A 555 -28.15 2.19 -5.70
N VAL A 556 -28.52 2.96 -6.72
CA VAL A 556 -29.55 4.01 -6.60
C VAL A 556 -30.89 3.39 -6.23
N VAL A 557 -31.31 2.35 -6.95
CA VAL A 557 -32.56 1.62 -6.65
C VAL A 557 -32.52 1.05 -5.23
N ALA A 558 -31.40 0.43 -4.82
CA ALA A 558 -31.19 -0.10 -3.48
C ALA A 558 -31.33 0.98 -2.41
N SER A 559 -30.74 2.16 -2.64
CA SER A 559 -30.80 3.27 -1.68
C SER A 559 -32.20 3.86 -1.52
N VAL A 560 -32.99 3.91 -2.60
CA VAL A 560 -34.35 4.44 -2.60
C VAL A 560 -35.35 3.44 -2.00
N THR A 561 -35.13 2.14 -2.24
CA THR A 561 -36.04 1.08 -1.80
C THR A 561 -35.67 0.49 -0.44
N SER A 562 -34.53 0.87 0.14
CA SER A 562 -34.09 0.32 1.43
C SER A 562 -35.09 0.68 2.53
N PRO A 563 -35.56 -0.31 3.31
CA PRO A 563 -36.48 -0.06 4.41
C PRO A 563 -35.82 0.66 5.60
N ARG A 564 -34.50 0.89 5.56
CA ARG A 564 -33.76 1.59 6.61
C ARG A 564 -33.88 3.10 6.42
N SER A 565 -34.23 3.82 7.49
CA SER A 565 -34.07 5.27 7.58
C SER A 565 -32.57 5.61 7.63
N LEU A 566 -31.89 5.56 6.48
CA LEU A 566 -30.47 5.85 6.38
C LEU A 566 -30.23 7.36 6.41
N THR A 567 -29.19 7.78 7.13
CA THR A 567 -28.73 9.18 7.08
C THR A 567 -28.06 9.44 5.71
N PRO A 568 -28.04 10.68 5.21
CA PRO A 568 -27.39 11.00 3.94
C PRO A 568 -25.92 10.53 3.84
N PRO A 569 -25.08 10.64 4.90
CA PRO A 569 -23.71 10.09 4.87
C PRO A 569 -23.67 8.58 4.66
N ALA A 570 -24.58 7.82 5.29
CA ALA A 570 -24.64 6.37 5.14
C ALA A 570 -25.08 5.96 3.72
N ILE A 571 -26.01 6.71 3.11
CA ILE A 571 -26.40 6.51 1.71
C ILE A 571 -25.18 6.75 0.80
N VAL A 572 -24.48 7.87 0.95
CA VAL A 572 -23.29 8.19 0.14
C VAL A 572 -22.21 7.12 0.30
N LEU A 573 -21.92 6.68 1.52
CA LEU A 573 -20.94 5.62 1.78
C LEU A 573 -21.39 4.28 1.21
N GLY A 574 -22.65 3.90 1.37
CA GLY A 574 -23.21 2.70 0.76
C GLY A 574 -23.10 2.73 -0.76
N VAL A 575 -23.33 3.91 -1.36
CA VAL A 575 -23.23 4.14 -2.80
C VAL A 575 -21.80 3.98 -3.31
N ILE A 576 -20.80 4.31 -2.50
CA ILE A 576 -19.39 4.16 -2.84
C ILE A 576 -18.91 2.72 -2.60
N LEU A 577 -19.28 2.11 -1.46
CA LEU A 577 -18.84 0.78 -1.09
C LEU A 577 -19.43 -0.31 -2.00
N THR A 578 -20.65 -0.13 -2.49
CA THR A 578 -21.33 -1.11 -3.36
C THR A 578 -20.56 -1.40 -4.65
N PRO A 579 -20.27 -0.41 -5.51
CA PRO A 579 -19.51 -0.65 -6.73
C PRO A 579 -18.09 -1.11 -6.43
N LEU A 580 -17.48 -0.65 -5.33
CA LEU A 580 -16.15 -1.10 -4.92
C LEU A 580 -16.17 -2.59 -4.55
N ALA A 581 -17.12 -3.04 -3.72
CA ALA A 581 -17.23 -4.44 -3.31
C ALA A 581 -17.36 -5.38 -4.52
N CYS A 582 -18.19 -5.01 -5.50
CA CYS A 582 -18.40 -5.80 -6.71
C CYS A 582 -17.23 -5.75 -7.71
N ALA A 583 -16.64 -4.57 -7.94
CA ALA A 583 -15.63 -4.39 -8.98
C ALA A 583 -14.19 -4.70 -8.51
N MET A 584 -13.89 -4.52 -7.22
CA MET A 584 -12.52 -4.63 -6.69
C MET A 584 -11.84 -5.98 -6.95
N PRO A 585 -12.50 -7.16 -6.78
CA PRO A 585 -11.88 -8.44 -7.11
C PRO A 585 -11.34 -8.48 -8.54
N THR A 586 -12.14 -7.99 -9.50
CA THR A 586 -11.78 -8.00 -10.91
C THR A 586 -10.74 -6.93 -11.27
N LEU A 587 -10.85 -5.73 -10.70
CA LEU A 587 -9.84 -4.68 -10.88
C LEU A 587 -8.47 -5.13 -10.36
N MET A 588 -8.42 -5.76 -9.19
CA MET A 588 -7.20 -6.33 -8.63
C MET A 588 -6.66 -7.44 -9.52
N TYR A 589 -7.52 -8.37 -9.93
CA TYR A 589 -7.14 -9.45 -10.83
C TYR A 589 -6.51 -8.92 -12.13
N LYS A 590 -7.15 -7.95 -12.79
CA LYS A 590 -6.63 -7.36 -14.03
C LYS A 590 -5.33 -6.61 -13.81
N TYR A 591 -5.21 -5.87 -12.72
CA TYR A 591 -3.97 -5.17 -12.36
C TYR A 591 -2.82 -6.17 -12.20
N PHE A 592 -2.99 -7.24 -11.42
CA PHE A 592 -1.92 -8.22 -11.22
C PHE A 592 -1.61 -9.05 -12.46
N ARG A 593 -2.62 -9.31 -13.30
CA ARG A 593 -2.45 -10.08 -14.53
C ARG A 593 -1.51 -9.38 -15.52
N SER A 594 -1.55 -8.05 -15.59
CA SER A 594 -0.78 -7.27 -16.57
C SER A 594 0.61 -6.85 -16.12
N ILE A 595 1.00 -7.12 -14.86
CA ILE A 595 2.27 -6.65 -14.31
C ILE A 595 3.28 -7.78 -14.12
N SER A 596 4.55 -7.41 -14.18
CA SER A 596 5.69 -8.24 -13.81
C SER A 596 6.07 -7.98 -12.34
N TYR A 597 6.98 -8.78 -11.77
CA TYR A 597 7.47 -8.51 -10.41
C TYR A 597 8.27 -7.19 -10.34
N ASN A 598 8.94 -6.79 -11.43
CA ASN A 598 9.67 -5.53 -11.48
C ASN A 598 8.74 -4.30 -11.41
N ASP A 599 7.51 -4.42 -11.89
CA ASP A 599 6.51 -3.35 -11.83
C ASP A 599 5.97 -3.10 -10.41
N LEU A 600 6.14 -4.07 -9.51
CA LEU A 600 5.79 -3.95 -8.08
C LEU A 600 6.80 -3.13 -7.28
N ARG A 601 7.94 -2.74 -7.88
CA ARG A 601 8.93 -1.92 -7.18
C ARG A 601 8.32 -0.57 -6.84
N LEU A 602 8.54 -0.14 -5.59
CA LEU A 602 8.20 1.21 -5.19
C LEU A 602 8.80 2.22 -6.16
N PRO A 603 8.05 3.25 -6.57
CA PRO A 603 8.61 4.31 -7.38
C PRO A 603 9.76 4.98 -6.63
N ASP A 604 10.87 5.24 -7.33
CA ASP A 604 12.14 5.70 -6.76
C ASP A 604 12.01 6.94 -5.86
N PHE A 605 10.98 7.77 -6.04
CA PHE A 605 10.77 8.96 -5.19
C PHE A 605 10.52 8.61 -3.73
N LEU A 606 9.82 7.51 -3.41
CA LEU A 606 9.61 7.07 -2.03
C LEU A 606 10.92 6.59 -1.39
N SER A 607 11.84 6.02 -2.19
CA SER A 607 13.19 5.67 -1.73
C SER A 607 14.09 6.92 -1.57
N ALA A 608 13.79 8.00 -2.29
CA ALA A 608 14.56 9.24 -2.27
C ALA A 608 14.20 10.20 -1.13
N ILE A 609 13.04 10.02 -0.48
CA ILE A 609 12.68 10.71 0.78
C ILE A 609 13.46 10.06 1.93
N THR A 610 14.78 10.27 1.95
CA THR A 610 15.59 9.94 3.12
C THR A 610 15.35 10.99 4.20
N PRO A 611 14.91 10.62 5.42
CA PRO A 611 14.68 11.56 6.52
C PRO A 611 15.95 12.26 7.01
N ARG A 612 17.15 11.91 6.49
CA ARG A 612 18.37 12.68 6.72
C ARG A 612 18.52 13.90 5.82
N ARG A 613 17.91 13.87 4.63
CA ARG A 613 18.03 14.98 3.64
C ARG A 613 16.93 16.01 3.81
N ALA A 614 15.72 15.62 4.21
CA ALA A 614 14.59 16.54 4.37
C ALA A 614 14.80 17.57 5.51
N PRO A 615 15.06 17.18 6.78
CA PRO A 615 15.31 18.12 7.87
C PRO A 615 16.59 18.91 7.67
N ARG A 616 17.68 18.32 7.17
CA ARG A 616 18.89 19.09 6.81
C ARG A 616 18.62 20.09 5.69
N LYS A 617 17.81 19.74 4.68
CA LYS A 617 17.43 20.70 3.64
C LYS A 617 16.54 21.81 4.18
N MET A 618 15.58 21.51 5.07
CA MET A 618 14.73 22.50 5.74
C MET A 618 15.57 23.42 6.63
N VAL A 619 16.33 22.85 7.57
CA VAL A 619 17.20 23.62 8.47
C VAL A 619 18.29 24.34 7.68
N GLY A 620 18.78 23.77 6.58
CA GLY A 620 19.80 24.42 5.73
C GLY A 620 19.23 25.54 4.87
N LEU A 621 17.91 25.54 4.65
CA LEU A 621 17.16 26.65 4.05
C LEU A 621 16.99 27.80 5.05
N ILE A 622 16.75 27.47 6.32
CA ILE A 622 16.52 28.44 7.41
C ILE A 622 17.84 29.08 7.86
N VAL A 623 18.88 28.27 8.08
CA VAL A 623 20.12 28.68 8.75
C VAL A 623 21.30 28.84 7.78
N GLY A 624 21.09 28.55 6.49
CA GLY A 624 22.11 28.63 5.45
C GLY A 624 23.00 27.37 5.39
N ARG A 625 23.35 26.95 4.17
CA ARG A 625 24.13 25.73 3.91
C ARG A 625 25.49 25.72 4.62
N GLY A 626 26.14 26.87 4.71
CA GLY A 626 27.46 26.99 5.36
C GLY A 626 27.44 26.65 6.85
N LEU A 627 26.38 27.02 7.58
CA LEU A 627 26.28 26.68 9.00
C LEU A 627 25.91 25.21 9.19
N ILE A 628 25.03 24.67 8.35
CA ILE A 628 24.62 23.27 8.46
C ILE A 628 25.72 22.29 8.08
N ASP A 629 26.60 22.68 7.15
CA ASP A 629 27.75 21.87 6.79
C ASP A 629 28.79 21.83 7.93
N ARG A 630 28.80 22.85 8.80
CA ARG A 630 29.60 22.87 10.05
C ARG A 630 28.95 22.08 11.19
N ILE A 631 27.63 22.22 11.38
CA ILE A 631 26.90 21.58 12.49
C ILE A 631 26.63 20.10 12.19
N TRP A 632 26.45 19.75 10.91
CA TRP A 632 26.09 18.41 10.46
C TRP A 632 26.93 18.00 9.25
N PRO A 633 28.26 17.79 9.37
CA PRO A 633 29.08 17.40 8.23
C PRO A 633 28.61 16.05 7.67
N LEU A 634 28.41 15.97 6.34
CA LEU A 634 28.31 14.66 5.69
C LEU A 634 29.72 14.08 5.76
N GLY A 635 29.89 12.94 6.42
CA GLY A 635 31.13 12.18 6.29
C GLY A 635 31.45 12.06 4.81
N ARG A 636 32.56 12.66 4.38
CA ARG A 636 33.08 12.49 3.02
C ARG A 636 33.32 11.00 2.87
N THR A 637 32.45 10.33 2.15
CA THR A 637 32.79 9.03 1.59
C THR A 637 33.90 9.34 0.59
N GLY A 638 35.11 8.82 0.89
CA GLY A 638 36.31 9.03 0.07
C GLY A 638 36.14 8.50 -1.35
N PRO A 639 37.13 8.79 -2.23
CA PRO A 639 37.07 8.45 -3.65
C PRO A 639 36.81 6.97 -3.94
#